data_AF-A0A2T4VEX3-F1
#
_entry.id   AF-A0A2T4VEX3-F1
#
_cell.length_a   1.000
_cell.length_b   1.000
_cell.length_c   1.000
_cell.angle_alpha   90.00
_cell.angle_beta   90.00
_cell.angle_gamma   90.00
#
_symmetry.space_group_name_H-M   'P 1'
#
loop_
_entity.id
_entity.type
_entity.pdbx_description
1 polymer ?
#
loop_
_entity_poly.entity_id
_entity_poly.type
_entity_poly.pdbx_seq_one_letter_code
_entity_poly.pdbx_strand_id
1 'polypeptide(L)'
;MALAACSDSNDGDDPGSDNAKVDRIVVTPEQSFLWTGEQFTLAAFAYDRDGALLKNVTFTWSGTDSKVASVEDGHVRAASSGVSLVTASAGGVTSSPVVMMVVDAPESMSTSDEYIAQAAELGLLTPAEVLTYRVYAAFSDPRLPVQYKGRASGGFDTDALQDIIDQYDTLPAETKAALDPYLVPPADGASWLAPPGGGGQGLGNGRPTCKASTDGWDFVNSTQAKVNVWYQFTVPGQKEKAALVSEAIEKDIWPKLIDVLGFPEPLPDTGGGCSLNSPKLDVFLVRNVDFRGLTVPEFGAPYQSSVFIMVNESLPPDELKASAAHELMHAIHWAYRTKSFQMSYGWIRDAVANWAIDAVYGKSIQLEQDFANCYLSTPDLPLQDRSKGHCTGSNAGAERDYGAYLWFQYVANTLGPSTVKSILSATQSVDTGVEAIDNVVPGGFQKHWPLFGKMLWNQAPVDSKPASFSTWDSLKEPVKSVDAHGDLAGAAEKKEELESELKNLSHRVYYFDFKDPATRSVLFYNGFFEPKKAGKHLKVQAMWMDGAGTWQEEDWSDYEFVGLCRDIKDQRAQHLVIILSNAETEPGGSVTATRAPYLKRNNIGCWKIQGTATVVEKQAGWTGLGRKGVSTVSYEVDASGAALNFKSPLFPDTLRVGANLLMSPSGSFSFEVSYGDSPCSYSFGPANFVIAPLSGFLKTNPFPELHSPDDAVTGWLKQSGRAYVGGLVDNSSVSEVVTGKDCQSPHFSVTGGLLVTNDVNNEVDVNPPTVLPDGRFVKSFSASGFTFDWSFTPQAQP
;
A
#
# COMPACT_ATOMS: atom_id res chain seq x y z
N MET A 1 -17.72 -86.99 -5.82
CA MET A 1 -17.47 -87.02 -4.36
C MET A 1 -16.10 -86.38 -4.17
N ALA A 2 -16.05 -85.07 -3.89
CA ALA A 2 -15.92 -84.46 -2.56
C ALA A 2 -14.53 -84.78 -1.94
N LEU A 3 -13.70 -83.87 -1.42
CA LEU A 3 -13.95 -82.57 -0.79
C LEU A 3 -12.87 -81.52 -1.15
N ALA A 4 -13.27 -80.26 -1.09
CA ALA A 4 -12.44 -79.07 -1.02
C ALA A 4 -11.88 -78.85 0.40
N ALA A 5 -10.69 -78.25 0.49
CA ALA A 5 -10.21 -77.58 1.70
C ALA A 5 -9.73 -76.18 1.28
N CYS A 6 -10.44 -75.16 1.76
CA CYS A 6 -10.01 -73.76 1.74
C CYS A 6 -8.95 -73.57 2.83
N SER A 7 -7.85 -72.89 2.50
CA SER A 7 -6.89 -72.37 3.49
C SER A 7 -7.30 -70.96 3.87
N ASP A 8 -7.42 -70.75 5.18
CA ASP A 8 -7.72 -69.51 5.87
C ASP A 8 -6.87 -68.33 5.38
N SER A 9 -7.51 -67.18 5.23
CA SER A 9 -6.87 -65.87 5.14
C SER A 9 -6.41 -65.45 6.53
N ASN A 10 -5.13 -65.13 6.66
CA ASN A 10 -4.52 -64.52 7.84
C ASN A 10 -5.29 -63.26 8.26
N ASP A 11 -5.98 -63.32 9.38
CA ASP A 11 -6.28 -62.16 10.20
C ASP A 11 -4.96 -61.59 10.72
N GLY A 12 -4.64 -60.37 10.29
CA GLY A 12 -3.54 -59.59 10.82
C GLY A 12 -3.90 -59.04 12.19
N ASP A 13 -3.85 -59.88 13.21
CA ASP A 13 -3.89 -59.43 14.61
C ASP A 13 -2.57 -58.74 14.95
N ASP A 14 -2.56 -57.41 14.90
CA ASP A 14 -1.58 -56.59 15.59
C ASP A 14 -1.89 -56.66 17.10
N PRO A 15 -1.01 -57.22 17.96
CA PRO A 15 -1.29 -57.50 19.37
C PRO A 15 -1.52 -56.26 20.25
N GLY A 16 -1.59 -55.06 19.68
CA GLY A 16 -2.01 -53.82 20.34
C GLY A 16 -3.33 -53.21 19.85
N SER A 17 -3.95 -53.70 18.78
CA SER A 17 -5.13 -53.07 18.16
C SER A 17 -6.43 -53.35 18.92
N ASP A 18 -7.26 -52.32 19.09
CA ASP A 18 -8.62 -52.43 19.63
C ASP A 18 -9.66 -52.87 18.58
N ASN A 19 -9.25 -53.13 17.33
CA ASN A 19 -10.15 -53.47 16.23
C ASN A 19 -11.11 -54.63 16.57
N ALA A 20 -10.64 -55.69 17.25
CA ALA A 20 -11.47 -56.83 17.63
C ALA A 20 -12.56 -56.51 18.69
N LYS A 21 -12.47 -55.34 19.36
CA LYS A 21 -13.42 -54.90 20.38
C LYS A 21 -14.52 -53.98 19.83
N VAL A 22 -14.39 -53.57 18.56
CA VAL A 22 -15.31 -52.61 17.93
C VAL A 22 -16.71 -53.22 17.81
N ASP A 23 -17.71 -52.54 18.36
CA ASP A 23 -19.14 -52.90 18.25
C ASP A 23 -19.92 -51.87 17.43
N ARG A 24 -19.53 -50.59 17.51
CA ARG A 24 -20.19 -49.48 16.81
C ARG A 24 -19.16 -48.47 16.30
N ILE A 25 -19.34 -48.01 15.06
CA ILE A 25 -18.54 -46.93 14.47
C ILE A 25 -19.46 -45.77 14.12
N VAL A 26 -19.08 -44.55 14.52
CA VAL A 26 -19.75 -43.31 14.13
C VAL A 26 -18.74 -42.41 13.42
N VAL A 27 -19.12 -41.86 12.28
CA VAL A 27 -18.29 -40.93 11.51
C VAL A 27 -18.86 -39.53 11.62
N THR A 28 -18.00 -38.52 11.87
CA THR A 28 -18.41 -37.12 11.89
C THR A 28 -17.62 -36.25 10.91
N PRO A 29 -18.28 -35.24 10.32
CA PRO A 29 -19.73 -35.02 10.31
C PRO A 29 -20.49 -36.06 9.45
N GLU A 30 -21.81 -36.14 9.63
CA GLU A 30 -22.67 -37.18 9.00
C GLU A 30 -23.01 -36.91 7.53
N GLN A 31 -22.78 -35.67 7.07
CA GLN A 31 -22.92 -35.27 5.67
C GLN A 31 -22.07 -34.03 5.39
N SER A 32 -21.77 -33.78 4.12
CA SER A 32 -21.14 -32.52 3.69
C SER A 32 -21.55 -32.14 2.27
N PHE A 33 -21.57 -30.84 2.01
CA PHE A 33 -21.68 -30.26 0.68
C PHE A 33 -20.33 -29.64 0.32
N LEU A 34 -19.79 -29.98 -0.85
CA LEU A 34 -18.45 -29.59 -1.30
C LEU A 34 -18.50 -28.99 -2.70
N TRP A 35 -17.66 -27.97 -2.93
CA TRP A 35 -17.35 -27.49 -4.27
C TRP A 35 -16.31 -28.41 -4.91
N THR A 36 -16.38 -28.61 -6.22
CA THR A 36 -15.33 -29.33 -6.97
C THR A 36 -13.95 -28.72 -6.67
N GLY A 37 -13.00 -29.54 -6.23
CA GLY A 37 -11.66 -29.13 -5.81
C GLY A 37 -11.48 -28.93 -4.30
N GLU A 38 -12.56 -28.87 -3.51
CA GLU A 38 -12.46 -28.77 -2.05
C GLU A 38 -11.97 -30.05 -1.39
N GLN A 39 -11.38 -29.87 -0.20
CA GLN A 39 -10.98 -30.94 0.70
C GLN A 39 -11.81 -30.89 1.98
N PHE A 40 -12.03 -32.06 2.57
CA PHE A 40 -12.83 -32.20 3.79
C PHE A 40 -12.35 -33.39 4.61
N THR A 41 -12.26 -33.24 5.92
CA THR A 41 -11.75 -34.29 6.80
C THR A 41 -12.89 -34.90 7.63
N LEU A 42 -13.06 -36.22 7.50
CA LEU A 42 -13.95 -37.03 8.33
C LEU A 42 -13.15 -37.67 9.47
N ALA A 43 -13.81 -37.93 10.60
CA ALA A 43 -13.22 -38.77 11.65
C ALA A 43 -14.18 -39.86 12.12
N ALA A 44 -13.61 -41.03 12.39
CA ALA A 44 -14.32 -42.20 12.85
C ALA A 44 -14.06 -42.45 14.34
N PHE A 45 -15.14 -42.61 15.10
CA PHE A 45 -15.11 -42.96 16.52
C PHE A 45 -15.67 -44.38 16.69
N ALA A 46 -14.88 -45.26 17.29
CA ALA A 46 -15.27 -46.64 17.55
C ALA A 46 -15.57 -46.86 19.03
N TYR A 47 -16.65 -47.59 19.29
CA TYR A 47 -17.11 -47.91 20.64
C TYR A 47 -17.16 -49.41 20.82
N ASP A 48 -16.85 -49.88 22.03
CA ASP A 48 -17.10 -51.27 22.41
C ASP A 48 -18.57 -51.50 22.79
N ARG A 49 -18.88 -52.74 23.18
CA ARG A 49 -20.23 -53.17 23.59
C ARG A 49 -20.78 -52.45 24.82
N ASP A 50 -19.89 -51.93 25.67
CA ASP A 50 -20.26 -51.18 26.88
C ASP A 50 -20.42 -49.68 26.59
N GLY A 51 -20.18 -49.27 25.34
CA GLY A 51 -20.27 -47.88 24.88
C GLY A 51 -19.03 -47.05 25.21
N ALA A 52 -17.92 -47.68 25.59
CA ALA A 52 -16.66 -46.98 25.85
C ALA A 52 -15.94 -46.66 24.54
N LEU A 53 -15.36 -45.45 24.45
CA LEU A 53 -14.60 -45.02 23.28
C LEU A 53 -13.26 -45.77 23.21
N LEU A 54 -13.00 -46.41 22.08
CA LEU A 54 -11.76 -47.13 21.80
C LEU A 54 -10.73 -46.16 21.20
N LYS A 55 -9.46 -46.27 21.63
CA LYS A 55 -8.39 -45.35 21.23
C LYS A 55 -7.49 -45.89 20.14
N ASN A 56 -7.16 -47.19 20.17
CA ASN A 56 -6.20 -47.77 19.22
C ASN A 56 -6.91 -48.55 18.09
N VAL A 57 -7.71 -47.85 17.29
CA VAL A 57 -8.51 -48.44 16.20
C VAL A 57 -7.99 -47.95 14.86
N THR A 58 -7.69 -48.89 13.96
CA THR A 58 -7.33 -48.60 12.57
C THR A 58 -8.55 -48.77 11.67
N PHE A 59 -8.93 -47.72 10.97
CA PHE A 59 -10.09 -47.69 10.09
C PHE A 59 -9.69 -47.92 8.63
N THR A 60 -10.50 -48.71 7.92
CA THR A 60 -10.48 -48.79 6.46
C THR A 60 -11.59 -47.91 5.91
N TRP A 61 -11.25 -46.96 5.03
CA TRP A 61 -12.19 -46.06 4.39
C TRP A 61 -12.58 -46.55 2.99
N SER A 62 -13.84 -46.37 2.63
CA SER A 62 -14.34 -46.69 1.29
C SER A 62 -15.38 -45.67 0.83
N GLY A 63 -15.41 -45.42 -0.48
CA GLY A 63 -16.38 -44.53 -1.13
C GLY A 63 -17.06 -45.21 -2.31
N THR A 64 -18.33 -44.90 -2.57
CA THR A 64 -19.08 -45.51 -3.68
C THR A 64 -18.63 -45.04 -5.07
N ASP A 65 -18.13 -43.81 -5.19
CA ASP A 65 -17.60 -43.27 -6.44
C ASP A 65 -16.39 -42.35 -6.20
N SER A 66 -15.19 -42.84 -6.50
CA SER A 66 -13.93 -42.10 -6.37
C SER A 66 -13.72 -41.02 -7.43
N LYS A 67 -14.53 -41.00 -8.50
CA LYS A 67 -14.51 -39.93 -9.51
C LYS A 67 -15.29 -38.70 -9.04
N VAL A 68 -16.28 -38.89 -8.18
CA VAL A 68 -17.03 -37.81 -7.53
C VAL A 68 -16.23 -37.30 -6.33
N ALA A 69 -15.90 -38.20 -5.40
CA ALA A 69 -15.11 -37.86 -4.22
C ALA A 69 -14.23 -39.05 -3.81
N SER A 70 -12.92 -38.85 -3.79
CA SER A 70 -11.97 -39.85 -3.27
C SER A 70 -11.79 -39.66 -1.77
N VAL A 71 -11.71 -40.76 -1.01
CA VAL A 71 -11.40 -40.75 0.42
C VAL A 71 -10.14 -41.58 0.68
N GLU A 72 -9.21 -41.00 1.42
CA GLU A 72 -8.00 -41.67 1.90
C GLU A 72 -7.81 -41.28 3.37
N ASP A 73 -7.78 -42.25 4.27
CA ASP A 73 -7.58 -42.02 5.72
C ASP A 73 -8.55 -40.99 6.34
N GLY A 74 -9.76 -40.88 5.80
CA GLY A 74 -10.78 -39.92 6.23
C GLY A 74 -10.68 -38.55 5.54
N HIS A 75 -9.62 -38.28 4.78
CA HIS A 75 -9.51 -37.09 3.95
C HIS A 75 -10.23 -37.29 2.62
N VAL A 76 -11.27 -36.49 2.41
CA VAL A 76 -12.08 -36.46 1.19
C VAL A 76 -11.56 -35.36 0.26
N ARG A 77 -11.42 -35.68 -1.03
CA ARG A 77 -11.16 -34.71 -2.11
C ARG A 77 -12.31 -34.74 -3.11
N ALA A 78 -12.97 -33.60 -3.28
CA ALA A 78 -14.05 -33.44 -4.24
C ALA A 78 -13.49 -33.30 -5.66
N ALA A 79 -13.85 -34.21 -6.56
CA ALA A 79 -13.25 -34.31 -7.90
C ALA A 79 -14.21 -33.97 -9.04
N SER A 80 -15.49 -34.32 -8.94
CA SER A 80 -16.51 -33.92 -9.92
C SER A 80 -17.90 -33.91 -9.31
N SER A 81 -18.82 -33.16 -9.94
CA SER A 81 -20.19 -33.03 -9.46
C SER A 81 -20.93 -34.38 -9.40
N GLY A 82 -21.60 -34.63 -8.28
CA GLY A 82 -22.27 -35.91 -8.01
C GLY A 82 -22.48 -36.17 -6.53
N VAL A 83 -22.86 -37.41 -6.19
CA VAL A 83 -23.00 -37.86 -4.81
C VAL A 83 -22.15 -39.12 -4.60
N SER A 84 -21.35 -39.14 -3.54
CA SER A 84 -20.58 -40.30 -3.10
C SER A 84 -20.92 -40.62 -1.65
N LEU A 85 -21.10 -41.90 -1.34
CA LEU A 85 -21.32 -42.38 0.03
C LEU A 85 -20.00 -42.91 0.58
N VAL A 86 -19.58 -42.38 1.74
CA VAL A 86 -18.32 -42.74 2.39
C VAL A 86 -18.61 -43.54 3.67
N THR A 87 -17.89 -44.64 3.89
CA THR A 87 -17.97 -45.45 5.11
C THR A 87 -16.59 -45.72 5.70
N ALA A 88 -16.53 -45.86 7.03
CA ALA A 88 -15.36 -46.35 7.76
C ALA A 88 -15.65 -47.73 8.34
N SER A 89 -14.70 -48.66 8.25
CA SER A 89 -14.83 -50.01 8.78
C SER A 89 -13.65 -50.41 9.66
N ALA A 90 -13.91 -51.13 10.74
CA ALA A 90 -12.90 -51.70 11.63
C ALA A 90 -13.47 -52.93 12.34
N GLY A 91 -12.67 -53.99 12.52
CA GLY A 91 -13.12 -55.18 13.26
C GLY A 91 -14.34 -55.90 12.67
N GLY A 92 -14.61 -55.76 11.37
CA GLY A 92 -15.81 -56.29 10.72
C GLY A 92 -17.09 -55.46 10.92
N VAL A 93 -17.01 -54.34 11.63
CA VAL A 93 -18.09 -53.36 11.77
C VAL A 93 -17.91 -52.26 10.73
N THR A 94 -18.99 -51.81 10.10
CA THR A 94 -19.02 -50.69 9.13
C THR A 94 -19.94 -49.59 9.65
N SER A 95 -19.51 -48.34 9.52
CA SER A 95 -20.30 -47.17 9.91
C SER A 95 -21.56 -47.00 9.06
N SER A 96 -22.48 -46.13 9.51
CA SER A 96 -23.48 -45.59 8.59
C SER A 96 -22.79 -44.79 7.46
N PRO A 97 -23.34 -44.79 6.24
CA PRO A 97 -22.77 -44.04 5.12
C PRO A 97 -22.92 -42.54 5.32
N VAL A 98 -21.82 -41.81 5.13
CA VAL A 98 -21.76 -40.35 5.13
C VAL A 98 -21.99 -39.85 3.71
N VAL A 99 -22.91 -38.90 3.53
CA VAL A 99 -23.26 -38.38 2.20
C VAL A 99 -22.35 -37.21 1.82
N MET A 100 -21.53 -37.39 0.78
CA MET A 100 -20.73 -36.33 0.15
C MET A 100 -21.44 -35.83 -1.10
N MET A 101 -21.98 -34.62 -1.07
CA MET A 101 -22.57 -33.95 -2.23
C MET A 101 -21.55 -33.00 -2.84
N VAL A 102 -21.12 -33.25 -4.07
CA VAL A 102 -20.16 -32.40 -4.79
C VAL A 102 -20.89 -31.65 -5.90
N VAL A 103 -20.67 -30.35 -5.99
CA VAL A 103 -21.22 -29.49 -7.05
C VAL A 103 -20.11 -28.62 -7.61
N ASP A 104 -20.21 -28.29 -8.89
CA ASP A 104 -19.23 -27.40 -9.53
C ASP A 104 -19.34 -25.98 -8.98
N ALA A 105 -18.18 -25.37 -8.69
CA ALA A 105 -18.11 -23.99 -8.21
C ALA A 105 -18.53 -23.00 -9.32
N PRO A 106 -19.44 -22.04 -9.05
CA PRO A 106 -19.65 -20.90 -9.91
C PRO A 106 -18.34 -20.15 -10.26
N GLU A 107 -18.19 -19.73 -11.52
CA GLU A 107 -17.00 -18.98 -11.99
C GLU A 107 -16.78 -17.65 -11.23
N SER A 108 -17.85 -17.04 -10.72
CA SER A 108 -17.82 -15.79 -9.95
C SER A 108 -18.43 -15.97 -8.56
N MET A 109 -17.92 -16.93 -7.80
CA MET A 109 -18.37 -17.20 -6.43
C MET A 109 -17.89 -16.11 -5.45
N SER A 110 -18.82 -15.58 -4.67
CA SER A 110 -18.59 -14.64 -3.55
C SER A 110 -18.24 -15.39 -2.26
N THR A 111 -17.81 -14.67 -1.22
CA THR A 111 -17.59 -15.28 0.11
C THR A 111 -18.92 -15.59 0.80
N SER A 112 -18.91 -16.50 1.79
CA SER A 112 -20.11 -16.78 2.59
C SER A 112 -20.62 -15.53 3.30
N ASP A 113 -19.72 -14.71 3.84
CA ASP A 113 -20.05 -13.42 4.47
C ASP A 113 -20.80 -12.49 3.51
N GLU A 114 -20.36 -12.38 2.24
CA GLU A 114 -21.02 -11.55 1.22
C GLU A 114 -22.43 -12.04 0.91
N TYR A 115 -22.62 -13.36 0.73
CA TYR A 115 -23.95 -13.93 0.49
C TYR A 115 -24.90 -13.72 1.67
N ILE A 116 -24.40 -13.92 2.90
CA ILE A 116 -25.18 -13.73 4.12
C ILE A 116 -25.55 -12.25 4.30
N ALA A 117 -24.60 -11.33 4.10
CA ALA A 117 -24.83 -9.89 4.21
C ALA A 117 -25.87 -9.41 3.18
N GLN A 118 -25.75 -9.83 1.92
CA GLN A 118 -26.73 -9.49 0.89
C GLN A 118 -28.13 -10.02 1.22
N ALA A 119 -28.24 -11.26 1.73
CA ALA A 119 -29.53 -11.82 2.13
C ALA A 119 -30.14 -11.07 3.33
N ALA A 120 -29.31 -10.63 4.28
CA ALA A 120 -29.73 -9.80 5.40
C ALA A 120 -30.26 -8.42 4.95
N GLU A 121 -29.56 -7.74 4.03
CA GLU A 121 -30.00 -6.47 3.44
C GLU A 121 -31.34 -6.57 2.71
N LEU A 122 -31.60 -7.72 2.07
CA LEU A 122 -32.87 -8.04 1.42
C LEU A 122 -33.99 -8.44 2.39
N GLY A 123 -33.70 -8.51 3.69
CA GLY A 123 -34.66 -8.94 4.72
C GLY A 123 -35.01 -10.43 4.67
N LEU A 124 -34.16 -11.25 4.05
CA LEU A 124 -34.36 -12.70 3.92
C LEU A 124 -33.83 -13.47 5.15
N LEU A 125 -32.97 -12.84 5.94
CA LEU A 125 -32.39 -13.41 7.16
C LEU A 125 -32.67 -12.49 8.35
N THR A 126 -33.03 -13.10 9.48
CA THR A 126 -33.08 -12.43 10.78
C THR A 126 -31.66 -12.19 11.32
N PRO A 127 -31.46 -11.24 12.25
CA PRO A 127 -30.15 -11.03 12.88
C PRO A 127 -29.58 -12.29 13.54
N ALA A 128 -30.44 -13.14 14.14
CA ALA A 128 -30.02 -14.40 14.72
C ALA A 128 -29.54 -15.40 13.66
N GLU A 129 -30.24 -15.51 12.53
CA GLU A 129 -29.80 -16.36 11.41
C GLU A 129 -28.49 -15.87 10.79
N VAL A 130 -28.29 -14.56 10.67
CA VAL A 130 -27.02 -13.99 10.20
C VAL A 130 -25.85 -14.43 11.09
N LEU A 131 -26.00 -14.29 12.41
CA LEU A 131 -24.96 -14.75 13.35
C LEU A 131 -24.74 -16.25 13.25
N THR A 132 -25.81 -17.05 13.22
CA THR A 132 -25.69 -18.51 13.13
C THR A 132 -25.00 -18.96 11.85
N TYR A 133 -25.37 -18.38 10.70
CA TYR A 133 -24.82 -18.79 9.41
C TYR A 133 -23.38 -18.33 9.21
N ARG A 134 -22.96 -17.20 9.81
CA ARG A 134 -21.54 -16.81 9.79
C ARG A 134 -20.68 -17.80 10.56
N VAL A 135 -21.17 -18.33 11.68
CA VAL A 135 -20.47 -19.38 12.43
C VAL A 135 -20.45 -20.68 11.63
N TYR A 136 -21.58 -21.09 11.06
CA TYR A 136 -21.60 -22.30 10.24
C TYR A 136 -20.68 -22.20 9.03
N ALA A 137 -20.55 -21.02 8.42
CA ALA A 137 -19.57 -20.78 7.38
C ALA A 137 -18.12 -20.92 7.90
N ALA A 138 -17.78 -20.22 8.99
CA ALA A 138 -16.44 -20.26 9.58
C ALA A 138 -15.99 -21.67 10.00
N PHE A 139 -16.92 -22.51 10.45
CA PHE A 139 -16.66 -23.88 10.91
C PHE A 139 -17.08 -24.96 9.90
N SER A 140 -17.30 -24.57 8.64
CA SER A 140 -17.76 -25.44 7.54
C SER A 140 -18.86 -26.42 7.97
N ASP A 141 -19.81 -25.95 8.77
CA ASP A 141 -20.86 -26.78 9.34
C ASP A 141 -21.90 -27.12 8.27
N PRO A 142 -22.25 -28.42 8.08
CA PRO A 142 -23.18 -28.85 7.04
C PRO A 142 -24.62 -28.35 7.23
N ARG A 143 -24.94 -27.70 8.36
CA ARG A 143 -26.23 -27.02 8.58
C ARG A 143 -26.29 -25.66 7.91
N LEU A 144 -25.19 -25.11 7.38
CA LEU A 144 -25.21 -23.91 6.55
C LEU A 144 -26.08 -24.17 5.30
N PRO A 145 -27.13 -23.37 5.04
CA PRO A 145 -27.88 -23.52 3.80
C PRO A 145 -26.98 -23.31 2.59
N VAL A 146 -27.07 -24.21 1.61
CA VAL A 146 -26.15 -24.27 0.46
C VAL A 146 -26.05 -22.95 -0.32
N GLN A 147 -27.14 -22.17 -0.39
CA GLN A 147 -27.15 -20.88 -1.08
C GLN A 147 -26.30 -19.79 -0.40
N TYR A 148 -25.89 -20.00 0.86
CA TYR A 148 -25.03 -19.09 1.62
C TYR A 148 -23.60 -19.62 1.77
N LYS A 149 -23.31 -20.82 1.24
CA LYS A 149 -21.94 -21.32 1.18
C LYS A 149 -21.21 -20.61 0.04
N GLY A 150 -20.23 -19.79 0.37
CA GLY A 150 -19.34 -19.15 -0.58
C GLY A 150 -17.97 -19.79 -0.65
N ARG A 151 -17.03 -19.07 -1.27
CA ARG A 151 -15.61 -19.40 -1.26
C ARG A 151 -15.01 -19.08 0.11
N ALA A 152 -13.88 -19.72 0.40
CA ALA A 152 -13.07 -19.40 1.56
C ALA A 152 -12.72 -17.91 1.64
N SER A 153 -12.83 -17.31 2.83
CA SER A 153 -12.63 -15.87 3.02
C SER A 153 -11.18 -15.41 2.80
N GLY A 154 -10.20 -16.30 3.03
CA GLY A 154 -8.77 -16.05 2.86
C GLY A 154 -8.12 -15.25 4.00
N GLY A 155 -8.85 -14.89 5.06
CA GLY A 155 -8.30 -14.28 6.27
C GLY A 155 -7.50 -15.27 7.14
N PHE A 156 -6.74 -14.76 8.12
CA PHE A 156 -6.19 -15.66 9.16
C PHE A 156 -7.29 -16.14 10.10
N ASP A 157 -8.17 -15.24 10.56
CA ASP A 157 -9.18 -15.50 11.58
C ASP A 157 -10.61 -15.16 11.12
N THR A 158 -11.54 -15.13 12.08
CA THR A 158 -12.93 -14.78 11.88
C THR A 158 -13.50 -14.06 13.09
N ASP A 159 -14.24 -12.97 12.84
CA ASP A 159 -14.98 -12.25 13.89
C ASP A 159 -16.26 -12.96 14.33
N ALA A 160 -16.64 -14.07 13.68
CA ALA A 160 -17.94 -14.72 13.89
C ALA A 160 -18.17 -15.13 15.35
N LEU A 161 -17.16 -15.67 16.04
CA LEU A 161 -17.30 -16.04 17.46
C LEU A 161 -17.35 -14.82 18.38
N GLN A 162 -16.63 -13.76 18.04
CA GLN A 162 -16.63 -12.53 18.84
C GLN A 162 -17.99 -11.84 18.77
N ASP A 163 -18.59 -11.77 17.57
CA ASP A 163 -19.93 -11.22 17.39
C ASP A 163 -20.99 -11.94 18.24
N ILE A 164 -20.82 -13.26 18.44
CA ILE A 164 -21.65 -14.04 19.36
C ILE A 164 -21.38 -13.62 20.80
N ILE A 165 -20.11 -13.58 21.24
CA ILE A 165 -19.73 -13.25 22.62
C ILE A 165 -20.35 -11.90 23.03
N ASP A 166 -20.27 -10.90 22.16
CA ASP A 166 -20.75 -9.54 22.44
C ASP A 166 -22.28 -9.47 22.52
N GLN A 167 -22.99 -10.30 21.76
CA GLN A 167 -24.45 -10.31 21.70
C GLN A 167 -25.08 -11.41 22.56
N TYR A 168 -24.27 -12.28 23.17
CA TYR A 168 -24.67 -13.56 23.71
C TYR A 168 -25.89 -13.47 24.63
N ASP A 169 -25.84 -12.55 25.60
CA ASP A 169 -26.89 -12.42 26.62
C ASP A 169 -28.27 -12.07 26.00
N THR A 170 -28.29 -11.43 24.83
CA THR A 170 -29.50 -11.04 24.09
C THR A 170 -30.03 -12.10 23.12
N LEU A 171 -29.27 -13.15 22.83
CA LEU A 171 -29.64 -14.17 21.85
C LEU A 171 -30.82 -15.04 22.33
N PRO A 172 -31.72 -15.47 21.41
CA PRO A 172 -32.74 -16.47 21.70
C PRO A 172 -32.15 -17.79 22.21
N ALA A 173 -32.90 -18.53 23.03
CA ALA A 173 -32.44 -19.79 23.61
C ALA A 173 -32.08 -20.84 22.55
N GLU A 174 -32.83 -20.89 21.44
CA GLU A 174 -32.54 -21.79 20.32
C GLU A 174 -31.22 -21.44 19.62
N THR A 175 -30.95 -20.13 19.42
CA THR A 175 -29.70 -19.64 18.85
C THR A 175 -28.52 -19.94 19.77
N LYS A 176 -28.67 -19.76 21.08
CA LYS A 176 -27.66 -20.16 22.07
C LYS A 176 -27.35 -21.65 21.98
N ALA A 177 -28.37 -22.50 22.07
CA ALA A 177 -28.19 -23.95 21.96
C ALA A 177 -27.50 -24.41 20.66
N ALA A 178 -27.72 -23.67 19.55
CA ALA A 178 -27.07 -23.95 18.27
C ALA A 178 -25.60 -23.52 18.22
N LEU A 179 -25.20 -22.51 19.01
CA LEU A 179 -23.90 -21.84 18.94
C LEU A 179 -22.96 -22.13 20.11
N ASP A 180 -23.51 -22.46 21.29
CA ASP A 180 -22.73 -22.82 22.47
C ASP A 180 -21.63 -23.87 22.22
N PRO A 181 -21.81 -24.88 21.35
CA PRO A 181 -20.73 -25.83 21.07
C PRO A 181 -19.44 -25.19 20.56
N TYR A 182 -19.52 -24.08 19.81
CA TYR A 182 -18.34 -23.38 19.24
C TYR A 182 -17.63 -22.47 20.24
N LEU A 183 -18.22 -22.29 21.41
CA LEU A 183 -17.80 -21.33 22.43
C LEU A 183 -17.01 -21.99 23.57
N VAL A 184 -16.86 -23.32 23.53
CA VAL A 184 -16.07 -24.12 24.47
C VAL A 184 -14.84 -24.69 23.77
N PRO A 185 -13.77 -25.07 24.51
CA PRO A 185 -12.58 -25.67 23.91
C PRO A 185 -12.91 -26.89 23.02
N PRO A 186 -12.22 -27.10 21.89
CA PRO A 186 -12.48 -28.23 20.98
C PRO A 186 -12.48 -29.63 21.61
N ALA A 187 -11.70 -29.83 22.67
CA ALA A 187 -11.67 -31.10 23.40
C ALA A 187 -12.80 -31.27 24.41
N ASP A 188 -13.54 -30.20 24.76
CA ASP A 188 -14.64 -30.26 25.71
C ASP A 188 -15.78 -31.16 25.21
N GLY A 189 -16.43 -31.89 26.13
CA GLY A 189 -17.51 -32.81 25.81
C GLY A 189 -18.80 -32.15 25.27
N ALA A 190 -18.89 -30.82 25.30
CA ALA A 190 -19.96 -30.04 24.67
C ALA A 190 -19.57 -29.40 23.33
N SER A 191 -18.32 -29.58 22.87
CA SER A 191 -17.82 -29.00 21.62
C SER A 191 -18.48 -29.57 20.36
N TRP A 192 -18.48 -28.81 19.26
CA TRP A 192 -18.89 -29.29 17.92
C TRP A 192 -18.02 -30.45 17.41
N LEU A 193 -16.83 -30.66 17.98
CA LEU A 193 -15.94 -31.79 17.68
C LEU A 193 -16.04 -32.96 18.67
N ALA A 194 -16.96 -32.89 19.64
CA ALA A 194 -17.14 -33.95 20.62
C ALA A 194 -17.62 -35.27 19.98
N PRO A 195 -17.15 -36.44 20.45
CA PRO A 195 -17.59 -37.74 19.92
C PRO A 195 -19.11 -37.98 20.11
N PRO A 196 -19.83 -38.50 19.09
CA PRO A 196 -21.27 -38.74 19.19
C PRO A 196 -21.67 -39.84 20.19
N GLY A 197 -22.59 -39.52 21.10
CA GLY A 197 -23.10 -40.47 22.12
C GLY A 197 -22.75 -40.11 23.56
N GLY A 198 -21.96 -39.06 23.78
CA GLY A 198 -21.73 -38.49 25.11
C GLY A 198 -22.91 -37.65 25.61
N GLY A 199 -24.03 -38.29 25.98
CA GLY A 199 -25.17 -37.69 26.72
C GLY A 199 -25.38 -36.18 26.54
N GLY A 200 -26.11 -35.79 25.49
CA GLY A 200 -26.59 -34.43 25.31
C GLY A 200 -27.70 -34.13 26.31
N GLN A 201 -27.36 -33.46 27.40
CA GLN A 201 -28.33 -32.64 28.13
C GLN A 201 -28.04 -31.20 27.78
N GLY A 202 -29.09 -30.47 27.40
CA GLY A 202 -29.00 -29.08 26.97
C GLY A 202 -28.23 -28.24 27.98
N LEU A 203 -27.32 -27.43 27.45
CA LEU A 203 -26.72 -26.32 28.17
C LEU A 203 -27.90 -25.44 28.61
N GLY A 204 -28.05 -25.23 29.92
CA GLY A 204 -29.20 -24.51 30.48
C GLY A 204 -29.31 -23.08 29.94
N ASN A 205 -30.33 -22.32 30.37
CA ASN A 205 -30.59 -20.94 29.92
C ASN A 205 -29.49 -19.89 30.27
N GLY A 206 -28.28 -20.30 30.66
CA GLY A 206 -27.12 -19.45 30.99
C GLY A 206 -25.97 -19.63 29.99
N ARG A 207 -24.83 -18.98 30.25
CA ARG A 207 -23.61 -19.12 29.46
C ARG A 207 -23.12 -20.58 29.41
N PRO A 208 -22.39 -21.02 28.36
CA PRO A 208 -22.00 -22.41 28.20
C PRO A 208 -21.20 -22.89 29.42
N THR A 209 -21.66 -23.95 30.06
CA THR A 209 -20.90 -24.61 31.13
C THR A 209 -20.11 -25.77 30.53
N CYS A 210 -18.78 -25.72 30.66
CA CYS A 210 -17.90 -26.75 30.15
C CYS A 210 -18.19 -28.13 30.75
N LYS A 211 -18.09 -29.14 29.89
CA LYS A 211 -18.24 -30.55 30.24
C LYS A 211 -16.88 -31.20 30.08
N ALA A 212 -16.08 -31.10 31.14
CA ALA A 212 -14.72 -31.66 31.18
C ALA A 212 -14.72 -33.14 30.75
N SER A 213 -14.33 -33.35 29.51
CA SER A 213 -14.00 -34.60 28.85
C SER A 213 -12.88 -34.26 27.87
N THR A 214 -12.05 -35.23 27.55
CA THR A 214 -11.05 -35.14 26.47
C THR A 214 -11.21 -36.33 25.52
N ASP A 215 -12.42 -36.92 25.49
CA ASP A 215 -12.72 -38.07 24.66
C ASP A 215 -12.50 -37.72 23.18
N GLY A 216 -11.75 -38.56 22.47
CA GLY A 216 -11.39 -38.31 21.07
C GLY A 216 -10.14 -37.45 20.89
N TRP A 217 -9.55 -36.92 21.96
CA TRP A 217 -8.40 -36.04 21.93
C TRP A 217 -7.22 -36.57 22.73
N ASP A 218 -6.03 -36.18 22.31
CA ASP A 218 -4.77 -36.35 23.02
C ASP A 218 -3.90 -35.12 22.74
N PHE A 219 -2.77 -34.96 23.43
CA PHE A 219 -1.89 -33.80 23.21
C PHE A 219 -0.42 -34.20 23.16
N VAL A 220 0.36 -33.36 22.51
CA VAL A 220 1.83 -33.40 22.58
C VAL A 220 2.31 -32.19 23.37
N ASN A 221 3.29 -32.42 24.24
CA ASN A 221 4.06 -31.38 24.90
C ASN A 221 5.43 -31.93 25.31
N SER A 222 6.38 -31.04 25.56
CA SER A 222 7.61 -31.38 26.28
C SER A 222 7.39 -31.25 27.80
N THR A 223 8.28 -31.82 28.60
CA THR A 223 8.23 -31.69 30.06
C THR A 223 8.41 -30.25 30.54
N GLN A 224 9.01 -29.37 29.71
CA GLN A 224 9.20 -27.94 29.98
C GLN A 224 8.21 -27.05 29.22
N ALA A 225 7.39 -27.62 28.34
CA ALA A 225 6.50 -26.88 27.48
C ALA A 225 5.44 -26.11 28.27
N LYS A 226 5.25 -24.85 27.87
CA LYS A 226 4.22 -23.93 28.39
C LYS A 226 2.85 -24.09 27.72
N VAL A 227 2.78 -24.96 26.72
CA VAL A 227 1.61 -25.17 25.84
C VAL A 227 1.30 -26.66 25.75
N ASN A 228 0.02 -27.02 25.65
CA ASN A 228 -0.43 -28.33 25.17
C ASN A 228 -0.92 -28.17 23.73
N VAL A 229 -0.37 -28.96 22.80
CA VAL A 229 -0.87 -28.99 21.43
C VAL A 229 -1.73 -30.23 21.24
N TRP A 230 -3.04 -30.02 21.21
CA TRP A 230 -4.07 -31.04 21.14
C TRP A 230 -4.33 -31.48 19.69
N TYR A 231 -4.54 -32.78 19.52
CA TYR A 231 -4.89 -33.41 18.27
C TYR A 231 -5.99 -34.45 18.48
N GLN A 232 -6.80 -34.69 17.45
CA GLN A 232 -7.78 -35.76 17.45
C GLN A 232 -7.08 -37.04 17.02
N PHE A 233 -6.96 -38.02 17.93
CA PHE A 233 -6.27 -39.28 17.63
C PHE A 233 -6.99 -40.13 16.55
N THR A 234 -8.24 -39.79 16.24
CA THR A 234 -9.04 -40.41 15.18
C THR A 234 -8.81 -39.78 13.79
N VAL A 235 -8.00 -38.71 13.71
CA VAL A 235 -7.60 -38.08 12.44
C VAL A 235 -6.13 -38.41 12.15
N PRO A 236 -5.84 -39.25 11.15
CA PRO A 236 -4.47 -39.60 10.77
C PRO A 236 -3.61 -38.37 10.43
N GLY A 237 -2.33 -38.40 10.81
CA GLY A 237 -1.38 -37.31 10.52
C GLY A 237 -1.46 -36.08 11.43
N GLN A 238 -2.53 -35.91 12.22
CA GLN A 238 -2.62 -34.75 13.12
C GLN A 238 -1.60 -34.79 14.25
N LYS A 239 -1.18 -35.97 14.72
CA LYS A 239 -0.17 -36.08 15.78
C LYS A 239 1.17 -35.51 15.34
N GLU A 240 1.58 -35.80 14.11
CA GLU A 240 2.83 -35.30 13.51
C GLU A 240 2.76 -33.78 13.31
N LYS A 241 1.62 -33.25 12.86
CA LYS A 241 1.37 -31.81 12.76
C LYS A 241 1.37 -31.14 14.13
N ALA A 242 0.79 -31.76 15.15
CA ALA A 242 0.80 -31.23 16.50
C ALA A 242 2.22 -31.19 17.07
N ALA A 243 3.04 -32.20 16.80
CA ALA A 243 4.44 -32.21 17.16
C ALA A 243 5.23 -31.09 16.46
N LEU A 244 4.95 -30.83 15.17
CA LEU A 244 5.53 -29.71 14.42
C LEU A 244 5.19 -28.35 15.06
N VAL A 245 3.91 -28.13 15.40
CA VAL A 245 3.46 -26.89 16.04
C VAL A 245 4.06 -26.74 17.44
N SER A 246 4.07 -27.82 18.24
CA SER A 246 4.68 -27.81 19.57
C SER A 246 6.17 -27.48 19.50
N GLU A 247 6.90 -28.07 18.56
CA GLU A 247 8.32 -27.80 18.37
C GLU A 247 8.56 -26.34 17.93
N ALA A 248 7.75 -25.81 17.01
CA ALA A 248 7.85 -24.43 16.56
C ALA A 248 7.57 -23.43 17.70
N ILE A 249 6.56 -23.68 18.53
CA ILE A 249 6.26 -22.85 19.70
C ILE A 249 7.46 -22.85 20.66
N GLU A 250 7.97 -24.04 20.99
CA GLU A 250 9.04 -24.19 21.99
C GLU A 250 10.40 -23.64 21.53
N LYS A 251 10.74 -23.80 20.24
CA LYS A 251 12.07 -23.46 19.72
C LYS A 251 12.15 -22.10 19.05
N ASP A 252 11.06 -21.65 18.42
CA ASP A 252 11.05 -20.43 17.61
C ASP A 252 10.16 -19.34 18.20
N ILE A 253 8.88 -19.62 18.40
CA ILE A 253 7.88 -18.57 18.65
C ILE A 253 8.00 -18.04 20.08
N TRP A 254 7.90 -18.91 21.09
CA TRP A 254 7.94 -18.51 22.50
C TRP A 254 9.26 -17.83 22.88
N PRO A 255 10.44 -18.38 22.52
CA PRO A 255 11.70 -17.72 22.86
C PRO A 255 11.84 -16.34 22.20
N LYS A 256 11.37 -16.16 20.96
CA LYS A 256 11.51 -14.86 20.28
C LYS A 256 10.53 -13.83 20.84
N LEU A 257 9.25 -14.16 20.94
CA LEU A 257 8.24 -13.19 21.39
C LEU A 257 8.35 -12.90 22.89
N ILE A 258 8.50 -13.93 23.72
CA ILE A 258 8.42 -13.76 25.18
C ILE A 258 9.82 -13.56 25.78
N ASP A 259 10.77 -14.46 25.51
CA ASP A 259 12.07 -14.39 26.19
C ASP A 259 12.97 -13.27 25.65
N VAL A 260 12.99 -13.06 24.33
CA VAL A 260 13.84 -12.05 23.67
C VAL A 260 13.15 -10.69 23.60
N LEU A 261 11.94 -10.62 23.04
CA LEU A 261 11.21 -9.34 22.91
C LEU A 261 10.52 -8.91 24.21
N GLY A 262 10.33 -9.84 25.16
CA GLY A 262 9.84 -9.53 26.49
C GLY A 262 8.33 -9.37 26.58
N PHE A 263 7.54 -9.84 25.60
CA PHE A 263 6.09 -9.82 25.72
C PHE A 263 5.64 -10.64 26.95
N PRO A 264 4.50 -10.31 27.59
CA PRO A 264 3.98 -11.10 28.70
C PRO A 264 3.63 -12.52 28.22
N GLU A 265 3.82 -13.51 29.10
CA GLU A 265 3.26 -14.84 28.86
C GLU A 265 1.72 -14.75 28.78
N PRO A 266 1.07 -15.52 27.89
CA PRO A 266 -0.37 -15.72 27.92
C PRO A 266 -0.86 -16.11 29.32
N LEU A 267 -2.08 -15.69 29.68
CA LEU A 267 -2.64 -16.04 30.98
C LEU A 267 -2.85 -17.56 31.10
N PRO A 268 -2.62 -18.15 32.28
CA PRO A 268 -2.75 -19.59 32.46
C PRO A 268 -4.20 -20.05 32.44
N ASP A 269 -4.42 -21.26 31.93
CA ASP A 269 -5.72 -21.91 31.84
C ASP A 269 -6.14 -22.44 33.23
N THR A 270 -6.45 -21.53 34.15
CA THR A 270 -6.83 -21.85 35.54
C THR A 270 -7.96 -20.98 36.08
N GLY A 271 -8.45 -20.01 35.30
CA GLY A 271 -9.40 -18.98 35.71
C GLY A 271 -10.86 -19.30 35.44
N GLY A 272 -11.19 -19.88 34.28
CA GLY A 272 -12.54 -20.29 33.90
C GLY A 272 -12.76 -21.78 34.07
N GLY A 273 -13.99 -22.20 34.37
CA GLY A 273 -14.35 -23.61 34.63
C GLY A 273 -14.20 -24.59 33.46
N CYS A 274 -13.38 -24.28 32.45
CA CYS A 274 -13.21 -24.96 31.17
C CYS A 274 -11.79 -25.46 30.89
N SER A 275 -10.87 -25.34 31.85
CA SER A 275 -9.43 -25.38 31.57
C SER A 275 -8.76 -26.75 31.40
N LEU A 276 -9.50 -27.77 30.96
CA LEU A 276 -9.04 -29.15 30.72
C LEU A 276 -8.10 -29.75 31.80
N ASN A 277 -8.13 -29.20 33.02
CA ASN A 277 -7.29 -29.51 34.18
C ASN A 277 -5.78 -29.25 34.04
N SER A 278 -5.35 -28.28 33.23
CA SER A 278 -3.93 -27.90 33.07
C SER A 278 -3.76 -26.37 33.04
N PRO A 279 -2.73 -25.78 33.69
CA PRO A 279 -2.50 -24.34 33.63
C PRO A 279 -1.78 -23.87 32.35
N LYS A 280 -1.44 -24.81 31.46
CA LYS A 280 -0.72 -24.53 30.21
C LYS A 280 -1.71 -24.06 29.15
N LEU A 281 -1.28 -23.14 28.30
CA LEU A 281 -2.10 -22.68 27.18
C LEU A 281 -2.45 -23.84 26.25
N ASP A 282 -3.72 -23.95 25.87
CA ASP A 282 -4.20 -24.99 24.96
C ASP A 282 -4.26 -24.51 23.49
N VAL A 283 -3.60 -25.25 22.61
CA VAL A 283 -3.61 -25.07 21.14
C VAL A 283 -4.21 -26.31 20.50
N PHE A 284 -5.28 -26.17 19.72
CA PHE A 284 -6.01 -27.29 19.12
C PHE A 284 -5.83 -27.32 17.61
N LEU A 285 -5.45 -28.47 17.07
CA LEU A 285 -5.60 -28.72 15.63
C LEU A 285 -7.06 -29.06 15.33
N VAL A 286 -7.73 -28.19 14.58
CA VAL A 286 -9.14 -28.33 14.22
C VAL A 286 -9.30 -28.64 12.74
N ARG A 287 -10.33 -29.43 12.41
CA ARG A 287 -10.68 -29.82 11.04
C ARG A 287 -11.87 -29.03 10.53
N ASN A 288 -11.96 -28.89 9.20
CA ASN A 288 -13.10 -28.31 8.48
C ASN A 288 -13.44 -26.88 8.95
N VAL A 289 -12.48 -25.97 8.88
CA VAL A 289 -12.68 -24.55 9.22
C VAL A 289 -12.23 -23.66 8.06
N ASP A 290 -12.82 -22.48 7.95
CA ASP A 290 -12.53 -21.48 6.91
C ASP A 290 -11.54 -20.38 7.36
N PHE A 291 -10.86 -20.61 8.48
CA PHE A 291 -9.80 -19.76 9.01
C PHE A 291 -8.49 -20.54 9.09
N ARG A 292 -7.36 -19.84 9.15
CA ARG A 292 -6.03 -20.43 9.33
C ARG A 292 -5.74 -20.68 10.82
N GLY A 293 -6.13 -19.73 11.66
CA GLY A 293 -6.07 -19.80 13.11
C GLY A 293 -7.21 -19.00 13.75
N LEU A 294 -7.48 -19.25 15.02
CA LEU A 294 -8.41 -18.43 15.79
C LEU A 294 -8.09 -18.51 17.28
N THR A 295 -7.94 -17.35 17.93
CA THR A 295 -7.73 -17.24 19.37
C THR A 295 -9.01 -16.79 20.06
N VAL A 296 -9.56 -17.66 20.89
CA VAL A 296 -10.86 -17.46 21.53
C VAL A 296 -10.68 -17.16 23.02
N PRO A 297 -11.15 -16.00 23.53
CA PRO A 297 -11.09 -15.70 24.95
C PRO A 297 -12.11 -16.50 25.75
N GLU A 298 -11.81 -16.73 27.03
CA GLU A 298 -12.84 -17.17 27.96
C GLU A 298 -13.97 -16.14 28.09
N PHE A 299 -15.19 -16.64 28.28
CA PHE A 299 -16.42 -15.84 28.31
C PHE A 299 -16.43 -14.77 29.39
N GLY A 300 -16.77 -13.54 29.00
CA GLY A 300 -17.17 -12.48 29.93
C GLY A 300 -16.03 -11.61 30.48
N ALA A 301 -14.83 -11.67 29.89
CA ALA A 301 -13.69 -10.88 30.32
C ALA A 301 -13.16 -9.95 29.20
N PRO A 302 -13.87 -8.84 28.88
CA PRO A 302 -13.61 -8.04 27.67
C PRO A 302 -12.33 -7.18 27.68
N TYR A 303 -11.59 -7.18 28.80
CA TYR A 303 -10.39 -6.35 29.00
C TYR A 303 -9.09 -7.17 29.13
N GLN A 304 -9.21 -8.43 29.54
CA GLN A 304 -8.09 -9.35 29.79
C GLN A 304 -8.68 -10.74 30.01
N SER A 305 -8.17 -11.78 29.35
CA SER A 305 -8.72 -13.13 29.47
C SER A 305 -7.65 -14.20 29.23
N SER A 306 -7.81 -15.39 29.81
CA SER A 306 -7.17 -16.59 29.26
C SER A 306 -7.88 -16.96 27.96
N VAL A 307 -7.20 -17.72 27.11
CA VAL A 307 -7.65 -18.03 25.77
C VAL A 307 -7.33 -19.47 25.45
N PHE A 308 -8.01 -20.03 24.47
CA PHE A 308 -7.51 -21.17 23.73
C PHE A 308 -7.29 -20.81 22.27
N ILE A 309 -6.39 -21.52 21.61
CA ILE A 309 -6.04 -21.30 20.20
C ILE A 309 -6.52 -22.47 19.37
N MET A 310 -7.08 -22.19 18.21
CA MET A 310 -7.35 -23.17 17.17
C MET A 310 -6.45 -22.91 15.97
N VAL A 311 -5.89 -23.97 15.39
CA VAL A 311 -5.12 -23.91 14.15
C VAL A 311 -5.70 -24.93 13.18
N ASN A 312 -5.91 -24.52 11.94
CA ASN A 312 -6.48 -25.38 10.92
C ASN A 312 -5.50 -26.50 10.56
N GLU A 313 -5.89 -27.74 10.78
CA GLU A 313 -5.04 -28.91 10.56
C GLU A 313 -4.66 -29.06 9.09
N SER A 314 -5.50 -28.64 8.14
CA SER A 314 -5.26 -28.87 6.71
C SER A 314 -4.11 -28.04 6.14
N LEU A 315 -3.57 -27.08 6.90
CA LEU A 315 -2.50 -26.21 6.45
C LEU A 315 -1.17 -26.97 6.23
N PRO A 316 -0.36 -26.56 5.24
CA PRO A 316 0.98 -27.09 5.06
C PRO A 316 1.91 -26.65 6.21
N PRO A 317 3.09 -27.30 6.37
CA PRO A 317 3.96 -27.11 7.54
C PRO A 317 4.34 -25.66 7.86
N ASP A 318 4.68 -24.84 6.87
CA ASP A 318 5.09 -23.46 7.12
C ASP A 318 3.90 -22.55 7.45
N GLU A 319 2.73 -22.82 6.87
CA GLU A 319 1.50 -22.11 7.22
C GLU A 319 0.99 -22.48 8.62
N LEU A 320 1.15 -23.73 9.05
CA LEU A 320 0.87 -24.14 10.45
C LEU A 320 1.73 -23.35 11.45
N LYS A 321 3.03 -23.23 11.17
CA LYS A 321 3.97 -22.48 12.01
C LYS A 321 3.65 -20.99 12.05
N ALA A 322 3.40 -20.38 10.89
CA ALA A 322 3.03 -18.98 10.79
C ALA A 322 1.70 -18.69 11.51
N SER A 323 0.69 -19.55 11.32
CA SER A 323 -0.61 -19.42 12.00
C SER A 323 -0.45 -19.56 13.51
N ALA A 324 0.36 -20.50 13.99
CA ALA A 324 0.66 -20.62 15.42
C ALA A 324 1.36 -19.37 15.99
N ALA A 325 2.25 -18.73 15.23
CA ALA A 325 2.89 -17.47 15.65
C ALA A 325 1.91 -16.30 15.71
N HIS A 326 1.04 -16.19 14.70
CA HIS A 326 -0.03 -15.20 14.63
C HIS A 326 -0.99 -15.34 15.83
N GLU A 327 -1.53 -16.54 16.06
CA GLU A 327 -2.47 -16.80 17.15
C GLU A 327 -1.83 -16.67 18.54
N LEU A 328 -0.58 -17.10 18.72
CA LEU A 328 0.10 -16.89 20.00
C LEU A 328 0.26 -15.38 20.30
N MET A 329 0.43 -14.55 19.27
CA MET A 329 0.44 -13.10 19.46
C MET A 329 -0.94 -12.55 19.88
N HIS A 330 -2.04 -13.10 19.37
CA HIS A 330 -3.37 -12.80 19.93
C HIS A 330 -3.53 -13.23 21.39
N ALA A 331 -2.99 -14.38 21.78
CA ALA A 331 -2.98 -14.80 23.18
C ALA A 331 -2.17 -13.84 24.07
N ILE A 332 -1.03 -13.33 23.57
CA ILE A 332 -0.25 -12.27 24.21
C ILE A 332 -1.06 -10.97 24.34
N HIS A 333 -1.81 -10.57 23.30
CA HIS A 333 -2.69 -9.40 23.38
C HIS A 333 -3.67 -9.52 24.55
N TRP A 334 -4.31 -10.69 24.71
CA TRP A 334 -5.25 -10.96 25.80
C TRP A 334 -4.63 -10.98 27.20
N ALA A 335 -3.31 -11.18 27.31
CA ALA A 335 -2.59 -11.09 28.57
C ALA A 335 -2.42 -9.64 29.06
N TYR A 336 -2.50 -8.65 28.17
CA TYR A 336 -2.55 -7.24 28.58
C TYR A 336 -3.94 -6.87 29.09
N ARG A 337 -3.99 -6.17 30.23
CA ARG A 337 -5.23 -5.58 30.72
C ARG A 337 -5.44 -4.22 30.08
N THR A 338 -6.14 -4.19 28.95
CA THR A 338 -6.36 -2.95 28.18
C THR A 338 -7.27 -1.98 28.92
N LYS A 339 -7.13 -0.68 28.64
CA LYS A 339 -7.98 0.36 29.24
C LYS A 339 -9.40 0.34 28.68
N SER A 340 -9.51 0.27 27.36
CA SER A 340 -10.78 0.07 26.65
C SER A 340 -10.99 -1.43 26.35
N PHE A 341 -12.16 -1.80 25.82
CA PHE A 341 -12.43 -3.18 25.41
C PHE A 341 -11.36 -3.66 24.43
N GLN A 342 -10.85 -4.89 24.60
CA GLN A 342 -9.82 -5.47 23.72
C GLN A 342 -10.18 -5.34 22.23
N MET A 343 -11.47 -5.46 21.90
CA MET A 343 -11.97 -5.35 20.54
C MET A 343 -11.87 -3.94 19.94
N SER A 344 -11.85 -2.86 20.73
CA SER A 344 -11.62 -1.51 20.19
C SER A 344 -10.19 -1.31 19.67
N TYR A 345 -9.29 -2.26 19.95
CA TYR A 345 -7.93 -2.32 19.43
C TYR A 345 -7.77 -3.36 18.29
N GLY A 346 -8.87 -3.87 17.71
CA GLY A 346 -8.84 -4.95 16.70
C GLY A 346 -7.77 -4.75 15.62
N TRP A 347 -7.78 -3.59 14.95
CA TRP A 347 -6.83 -3.31 13.86
C TRP A 347 -5.35 -3.42 14.25
N ILE A 348 -4.98 -2.98 15.46
CA ILE A 348 -3.59 -3.07 15.92
C ILE A 348 -3.26 -4.49 16.36
N ARG A 349 -4.24 -5.24 16.88
CA ARG A 349 -4.06 -6.64 17.25
C ARG A 349 -3.76 -7.48 16.01
N ASP A 350 -4.53 -7.33 14.94
CA ASP A 350 -4.37 -8.11 13.70
C ASP A 350 -3.07 -7.72 12.99
N ALA A 351 -2.78 -6.41 12.89
CA ALA A 351 -1.53 -5.92 12.31
C ALA A 351 -0.27 -6.39 13.07
N VAL A 352 -0.31 -6.41 14.41
CA VAL A 352 0.82 -6.88 15.23
C VAL A 352 0.93 -8.41 15.21
N ALA A 353 -0.18 -9.14 15.14
CA ALA A 353 -0.19 -10.59 14.98
C ALA A 353 0.44 -11.02 13.65
N ASN A 354 0.14 -10.31 12.55
CA ASN A 354 0.84 -10.51 11.28
C ASN A 354 2.32 -10.15 11.37
N TRP A 355 2.68 -9.03 12.01
CA TRP A 355 4.08 -8.67 12.21
C TRP A 355 4.85 -9.72 13.04
N ALA A 356 4.18 -10.44 13.95
CA ALA A 356 4.82 -11.48 14.74
C ALA A 356 5.38 -12.63 13.89
N ILE A 357 4.81 -12.89 12.70
CA ILE A 357 5.33 -13.90 11.76
C ILE A 357 6.73 -13.46 11.27
N ASP A 358 6.88 -12.22 10.81
CA ASP A 358 8.17 -11.63 10.42
C ASP A 358 9.15 -11.57 11.60
N ALA A 359 8.68 -11.16 12.78
CA ALA A 359 9.51 -11.07 13.98
C ALA A 359 10.08 -12.43 14.42
N VAL A 360 9.32 -13.52 14.21
CA VAL A 360 9.74 -14.88 14.54
C VAL A 360 10.60 -15.47 13.44
N TYR A 361 10.17 -15.42 12.19
CA TYR A 361 10.77 -16.22 11.11
C TYR A 361 11.67 -15.42 10.18
N GLY A 362 11.54 -14.09 10.14
CA GLY A 362 12.18 -13.24 9.13
C GLY A 362 12.04 -13.87 7.75
N LYS A 363 13.11 -13.90 6.96
CA LYS A 363 13.10 -14.41 5.58
C LYS A 363 12.83 -15.92 5.42
N SER A 364 12.67 -16.68 6.49
CA SER A 364 12.46 -18.14 6.39
C SER A 364 10.99 -18.52 6.14
N ILE A 365 10.05 -17.76 6.70
CA ILE A 365 8.60 -17.90 6.49
C ILE A 365 8.04 -16.48 6.42
N GLN A 366 7.32 -16.17 5.35
CA GLN A 366 6.92 -14.79 4.97
C GLN A 366 5.41 -14.72 4.65
N LEU A 367 4.60 -15.44 5.44
CA LEU A 367 3.16 -15.56 5.16
C LEU A 367 2.41 -14.23 5.38
N GLU A 368 2.93 -13.33 6.20
CA GLU A 368 2.41 -11.97 6.38
C GLU A 368 2.40 -11.15 5.08
N GLN A 369 3.31 -11.43 4.13
CA GLN A 369 3.39 -10.73 2.86
C GLN A 369 2.17 -10.94 1.97
N ASP A 370 1.44 -12.04 2.16
CA ASP A 370 0.17 -12.33 1.48
C ASP A 370 -0.88 -11.23 1.73
N PHE A 371 -0.69 -10.40 2.77
CA PHE A 371 -1.55 -9.30 3.16
C PHE A 371 -0.95 -7.91 2.89
N ALA A 372 0.32 -7.82 2.46
CA ALA A 372 0.98 -6.53 2.20
C ALA A 372 0.19 -5.68 1.19
N ASN A 373 -0.35 -6.31 0.14
CA ASN A 373 -1.13 -5.61 -0.88
C ASN A 373 -2.48 -5.09 -0.38
N CYS A 374 -3.04 -5.63 0.71
CA CYS A 374 -4.24 -5.07 1.32
C CYS A 374 -4.04 -3.59 1.70
N TYR A 375 -2.85 -3.28 2.22
CA TYR A 375 -2.45 -1.93 2.59
C TYR A 375 -1.85 -1.15 1.42
N LEU A 376 -0.89 -1.75 0.69
CA LEU A 376 -0.15 -1.09 -0.40
C LEU A 376 -1.05 -0.67 -1.58
N SER A 377 -2.19 -1.34 -1.79
CA SER A 377 -3.14 -0.97 -2.85
C SER A 377 -4.05 0.22 -2.50
N THR A 378 -4.09 0.62 -1.23
CA THR A 378 -4.97 1.66 -0.69
C THR A 378 -4.23 2.55 0.32
N PRO A 379 -3.10 3.17 -0.08
CA PRO A 379 -2.34 4.04 0.82
C PRO A 379 -3.14 5.26 1.30
N ASP A 380 -4.23 5.58 0.62
CA ASP A 380 -5.09 6.71 0.89
C ASP A 380 -6.17 6.50 1.94
N LEU A 381 -6.31 5.27 2.44
CA LEU A 381 -7.14 4.98 3.59
C LEU A 381 -6.35 5.15 4.90
N PRO A 382 -7.00 5.57 5.99
CA PRO A 382 -6.36 5.69 7.30
C PRO A 382 -5.66 4.40 7.74
N LEU A 383 -4.57 4.50 8.51
CA LEU A 383 -3.83 3.33 9.03
C LEU A 383 -4.74 2.27 9.67
N GLN A 384 -5.73 2.70 10.44
CA GLN A 384 -6.67 1.89 11.21
C GLN A 384 -7.88 1.38 10.42
N ASP A 385 -7.94 1.63 9.10
CA ASP A 385 -9.05 1.20 8.26
C ASP A 385 -9.04 -0.32 8.08
N ARG A 386 -10.17 -0.97 8.43
CA ARG A 386 -10.38 -2.42 8.39
C ARG A 386 -11.27 -2.88 7.23
N SER A 387 -11.56 -2.01 6.26
CA SER A 387 -12.47 -2.37 5.17
C SER A 387 -11.93 -3.54 4.33
N LYS A 388 -12.84 -4.45 3.95
CA LYS A 388 -12.55 -5.63 3.13
C LYS A 388 -12.52 -5.26 1.64
N GLY A 389 -11.97 -6.15 0.79
CA GLY A 389 -11.97 -5.98 -0.67
C GLY A 389 -10.77 -5.24 -1.24
N HIS A 390 -9.74 -4.98 -0.42
CA HIS A 390 -8.52 -4.28 -0.84
C HIS A 390 -7.33 -5.20 -1.11
N CYS A 391 -7.38 -6.42 -0.60
CA CYS A 391 -6.42 -7.47 -0.90
C CYS A 391 -6.66 -8.03 -2.32
N THR A 392 -5.61 -8.55 -2.96
CA THR A 392 -5.72 -9.26 -4.24
C THR A 392 -5.66 -10.77 -4.06
N GLY A 393 -6.12 -11.51 -5.08
CA GLY A 393 -6.01 -12.97 -5.09
C GLY A 393 -7.01 -13.66 -4.15
N SER A 394 -6.59 -14.77 -3.54
CA SER A 394 -7.41 -15.57 -2.62
C SER A 394 -7.79 -14.85 -1.34
N ASN A 395 -7.11 -13.75 -1.01
CA ASN A 395 -7.28 -13.03 0.26
C ASN A 395 -8.20 -11.81 0.13
N ALA A 396 -8.92 -11.66 -0.98
CA ALA A 396 -9.80 -10.51 -1.24
C ALA A 396 -10.86 -10.26 -0.15
N GLY A 397 -11.22 -11.30 0.61
CA GLY A 397 -12.15 -11.21 1.75
C GLY A 397 -11.51 -10.79 3.08
N ALA A 398 -10.19 -10.70 3.16
CA ALA A 398 -9.48 -10.27 4.36
C ALA A 398 -9.61 -8.76 4.59
N GLU A 399 -9.52 -8.37 5.86
CA GLU A 399 -9.53 -6.97 6.27
C GLU A 399 -8.20 -6.29 5.96
N ARG A 400 -8.24 -4.98 5.74
CA ARG A 400 -7.07 -4.20 5.30
C ARG A 400 -5.97 -4.08 6.36
N ASP A 401 -6.35 -4.07 7.63
CA ASP A 401 -5.47 -3.93 8.79
C ASP A 401 -4.44 -5.07 8.94
N TYR A 402 -4.73 -6.25 8.42
CA TYR A 402 -3.72 -7.32 8.26
C TYR A 402 -2.47 -6.85 7.52
N GLY A 403 -2.63 -6.00 6.49
CA GLY A 403 -1.52 -5.38 5.75
C GLY A 403 -0.85 -4.22 6.48
N ALA A 404 -1.48 -3.69 7.53
CA ALA A 404 -0.89 -2.62 8.35
C ALA A 404 0.29 -3.10 9.20
N TYR A 405 0.60 -4.42 9.20
CA TYR A 405 1.83 -4.97 9.77
C TYR A 405 3.10 -4.25 9.28
N LEU A 406 3.08 -3.72 8.05
CA LEU A 406 4.18 -2.94 7.46
C LEU A 406 4.58 -1.74 8.34
N TRP A 407 3.63 -1.11 9.04
CA TRP A 407 3.95 -0.06 10.00
C TRP A 407 4.75 -0.59 11.19
N PHE A 408 4.36 -1.75 11.74
CA PHE A 408 5.06 -2.37 12.86
C PHE A 408 6.42 -2.93 12.46
N GLN A 409 6.55 -3.43 11.23
CA GLN A 409 7.84 -3.80 10.65
C GLN A 409 8.76 -2.59 10.49
N TYR A 410 8.23 -1.45 10.00
CA TYR A 410 8.96 -0.18 9.95
C TYR A 410 9.43 0.25 11.34
N VAL A 411 8.54 0.26 12.34
CA VAL A 411 8.87 0.64 13.72
C VAL A 411 9.93 -0.30 14.30
N ALA A 412 9.77 -1.62 14.15
CA ALA A 412 10.69 -2.61 14.68
C ALA A 412 12.10 -2.48 14.09
N ASN A 413 12.20 -2.29 12.76
CA ASN A 413 13.50 -2.23 12.08
C ASN A 413 14.18 -0.85 12.18
N THR A 414 13.45 0.23 12.47
CA THR A 414 14.04 1.58 12.57
C THR A 414 14.22 2.07 14.00
N LEU A 415 13.37 1.63 14.94
CA LEU A 415 13.38 2.05 16.35
C LEU A 415 13.71 0.91 17.31
N GLY A 416 13.77 -0.32 16.81
CA GLY A 416 14.01 -1.53 17.60
C GLY A 416 12.70 -2.25 17.92
N PRO A 417 12.69 -3.59 17.89
CA PRO A 417 11.47 -4.40 18.01
C PRO A 417 10.80 -4.30 19.40
N SER A 418 11.54 -3.93 20.44
CA SER A 418 10.98 -3.64 21.77
C SER A 418 10.03 -2.42 21.79
N THR A 419 10.07 -1.58 20.76
CA THR A 419 9.12 -0.47 20.60
C THR A 419 7.70 -1.00 20.36
N VAL A 420 7.54 -2.10 19.61
CA VAL A 420 6.23 -2.73 19.37
C VAL A 420 5.61 -3.23 20.68
N LYS A 421 6.41 -3.87 21.54
CA LYS A 421 6.00 -4.21 22.90
C LYS A 421 5.56 -3.00 23.72
N SER A 422 6.31 -1.91 23.63
CA SER A 422 5.98 -0.68 24.36
C SER A 422 4.65 -0.08 23.90
N ILE A 423 4.35 -0.14 22.59
CA ILE A 423 3.05 0.28 22.01
C ILE A 423 1.91 -0.54 22.63
N LEU A 424 2.04 -1.88 22.63
CA LEU A 424 1.01 -2.74 23.24
C LEU A 424 0.88 -2.50 24.75
N SER A 425 1.99 -2.28 25.45
CA SER A 425 1.97 -1.96 26.87
C SER A 425 1.21 -0.66 27.17
N ALA A 426 1.26 0.32 26.27
CA ALA A 426 0.57 1.60 26.41
C ALA A 426 -0.96 1.48 26.27
N THR A 427 -1.48 0.46 25.59
CA THR A 427 -2.94 0.19 25.50
C THR A 427 -3.61 -0.02 26.87
N GLN A 428 -2.83 -0.34 27.90
CA GLN A 428 -3.29 -0.44 29.28
C GLN A 428 -3.65 0.92 29.90
N SER A 429 -3.21 2.04 29.30
CA SER A 429 -3.43 3.40 29.82
C SER A 429 -4.10 4.36 28.83
N VAL A 430 -4.30 3.98 27.58
CA VAL A 430 -4.86 4.83 26.51
C VAL A 430 -6.00 4.13 25.79
N ASP A 431 -6.92 4.88 25.18
CA ASP A 431 -8.18 4.32 24.68
C ASP A 431 -8.10 3.79 23.25
N THR A 432 -7.08 4.16 22.48
CA THR A 432 -6.94 3.76 21.07
C THR A 432 -5.53 3.30 20.73
N GLY A 433 -5.41 2.44 19.72
CA GLY A 433 -4.11 2.02 19.18
C GLY A 433 -3.30 3.19 18.60
N VAL A 434 -3.98 4.18 18.02
CA VAL A 434 -3.34 5.41 17.51
C VAL A 434 -2.69 6.20 18.63
N GLU A 435 -3.40 6.42 19.75
CA GLU A 435 -2.86 7.10 20.93
C GLU A 435 -1.69 6.30 21.54
N ALA A 436 -1.79 4.97 21.57
CA ALA A 436 -0.71 4.11 22.05
C ALA A 436 0.57 4.27 21.22
N ILE A 437 0.44 4.32 19.89
CA ILE A 437 1.59 4.53 18.99
C ILE A 437 2.17 5.92 19.19
N ASP A 438 1.34 6.96 19.17
CA ASP A 438 1.81 8.36 19.21
C ASP A 438 2.53 8.69 20.54
N ASN A 439 2.08 8.10 21.65
CA ASN A 439 2.71 8.26 22.96
C ASN A 439 4.04 7.52 23.12
N VAL A 440 4.25 6.43 22.38
CA VAL A 440 5.43 5.55 22.53
C VAL A 440 6.51 5.85 21.50
N VAL A 441 6.13 6.11 20.25
CA VAL A 441 7.06 6.35 19.15
C VAL A 441 7.73 7.72 19.35
N PRO A 442 9.08 7.82 19.39
CA PRO A 442 9.75 9.09 19.62
C PRO A 442 9.47 10.12 18.51
N GLY A 443 8.71 11.16 18.84
CA GLY A 443 8.24 12.17 17.86
C GLY A 443 6.96 11.76 17.11
N GLY A 444 6.31 10.67 17.54
CA GLY A 444 5.00 10.23 17.12
C GLY A 444 4.84 10.00 15.62
N PHE A 445 3.60 10.06 15.16
CA PHE A 445 3.28 10.04 13.74
C PHE A 445 3.87 11.24 13.01
N GLN A 446 3.92 12.42 13.64
CA GLN A 446 4.44 13.65 13.02
C GLN A 446 5.84 13.45 12.41
N LYS A 447 6.72 12.73 13.11
CA LYS A 447 8.08 12.44 12.62
C LYS A 447 8.14 11.21 11.71
N HIS A 448 7.47 10.13 12.09
CA HIS A 448 7.70 8.82 11.47
C HIS A 448 6.75 8.48 10.32
N TRP A 449 5.54 9.04 10.30
CA TRP A 449 4.57 8.84 9.22
C TRP A 449 5.06 9.22 7.82
N PRO A 450 5.75 10.37 7.60
CA PRO A 450 6.33 10.68 6.29
C PRO A 450 7.50 9.76 5.92
N LEU A 451 8.31 9.34 6.89
CA LEU A 451 9.41 8.41 6.62
C LEU A 451 8.90 7.03 6.18
N PHE A 452 7.83 6.56 6.83
CA PHE A 452 7.11 5.37 6.44
C PHE A 452 6.47 5.51 5.04
N GLY A 453 5.80 6.63 4.76
CA GLY A 453 5.22 6.91 3.43
C GLY A 453 6.24 6.83 2.30
N LYS A 454 7.46 7.32 2.52
CA LYS A 454 8.57 7.17 1.56
C LYS A 454 9.02 5.72 1.39
N MET A 455 9.01 4.94 2.48
CA MET A 455 9.43 3.54 2.46
C MET A 455 8.47 2.65 1.67
N LEU A 456 7.16 2.95 1.72
CA LEU A 456 6.12 2.23 0.97
C LEU A 456 6.34 2.25 -0.54
N TRP A 457 7.11 3.21 -1.08
CA TRP A 457 7.47 3.24 -2.51
C TRP A 457 8.05 1.90 -2.99
N ASN A 458 8.83 1.23 -2.12
CA ASN A 458 9.42 -0.10 -2.30
C ASN A 458 9.96 -0.40 -3.71
N GLN A 459 10.52 0.62 -4.35
CA GLN A 459 11.12 0.61 -5.68
C GLN A 459 12.33 1.53 -5.66
N ALA A 460 13.14 1.54 -6.72
CA ALA A 460 14.26 2.46 -6.85
C ALA A 460 13.81 3.92 -6.58
N PRO A 461 14.55 4.68 -5.73
CA PRO A 461 15.82 4.34 -5.09
C PRO A 461 15.69 3.69 -3.69
N VAL A 462 14.47 3.43 -3.21
CA VAL A 462 14.17 3.02 -1.83
C VAL A 462 14.49 1.54 -1.59
N ASP A 463 14.10 0.65 -2.50
CA ASP A 463 14.28 -0.81 -2.42
C ASP A 463 15.73 -1.29 -2.25
N SER A 464 16.68 -0.52 -2.76
CA SER A 464 18.12 -0.83 -2.68
C SER A 464 18.79 -0.32 -1.40
N LYS A 465 18.08 0.45 -0.57
CA LYS A 465 18.64 1.01 0.67
C LYS A 465 18.76 -0.06 1.75
N PRO A 466 19.76 0.06 2.66
CA PRO A 466 19.90 -0.87 3.78
C PRO A 466 18.64 -0.99 4.65
N ALA A 467 17.89 0.10 4.80
CA ALA A 467 16.60 0.15 5.48
C ALA A 467 15.47 0.24 4.45
N SER A 468 14.93 -0.91 4.05
CA SER A 468 13.80 -1.07 3.15
C SER A 468 13.12 -2.42 3.37
N PHE A 469 11.86 -2.57 2.95
CA PHE A 469 11.17 -3.86 3.03
C PHE A 469 11.93 -4.94 2.24
N SER A 470 12.28 -4.66 0.98
CA SER A 470 13.13 -5.54 0.17
C SER A 470 14.40 -6.06 0.87
N THR A 471 15.10 -5.23 1.65
CA THR A 471 16.29 -5.69 2.40
C THR A 471 15.95 -6.42 3.69
N TRP A 472 14.88 -6.05 4.39
CA TRP A 472 14.46 -6.68 5.66
C TRP A 472 13.88 -8.07 5.45
N ASP A 473 12.93 -8.20 4.53
CA ASP A 473 12.08 -9.40 4.41
C ASP A 473 11.92 -9.86 2.95
N SER A 474 12.44 -9.07 1.99
CA SER A 474 12.36 -9.39 0.54
C SER A 474 10.98 -9.19 -0.09
N LEU A 475 10.13 -8.37 0.54
CA LEU A 475 8.89 -7.86 -0.04
C LEU A 475 9.16 -7.14 -1.37
N LYS A 476 8.40 -7.47 -2.41
CA LYS A 476 8.58 -6.92 -3.77
C LYS A 476 7.48 -5.97 -4.20
N GLU A 477 6.36 -6.03 -3.51
CA GLU A 477 5.14 -5.29 -3.81
C GLU A 477 5.39 -3.79 -3.61
N PRO A 478 5.16 -2.96 -4.65
CA PRO A 478 5.19 -1.52 -4.51
C PRO A 478 3.86 -0.98 -3.98
N VAL A 479 3.88 0.19 -3.34
CA VAL A 479 2.66 0.95 -3.10
C VAL A 479 2.02 1.39 -4.41
N LYS A 480 0.69 1.36 -4.45
CA LYS A 480 -0.08 1.88 -5.57
C LYS A 480 0.12 3.40 -5.70
N SER A 481 0.60 3.81 -6.86
CA SER A 481 0.67 5.21 -7.27
C SER A 481 -0.45 5.58 -8.24
N VAL A 482 -0.74 6.87 -8.29
CA VAL A 482 -1.47 7.50 -9.40
C VAL A 482 -0.44 7.83 -10.47
N ASP A 483 -0.40 7.02 -11.52
CA ASP A 483 0.52 7.18 -12.64
C ASP A 483 -0.02 8.22 -13.62
N ALA A 484 0.77 9.27 -13.88
CA ALA A 484 0.42 10.35 -14.78
C ALA A 484 1.54 10.61 -15.79
N HIS A 485 1.17 11.03 -17.00
CA HIS A 485 2.14 11.38 -18.03
C HIS A 485 2.75 12.75 -17.75
N GLY A 486 4.05 12.78 -17.48
CA GLY A 486 4.82 14.02 -17.35
C GLY A 486 4.91 14.81 -18.66
N ASP A 487 4.67 14.15 -19.79
CA ASP A 487 4.87 14.68 -21.13
C ASP A 487 3.79 15.65 -21.64
N LEU A 488 4.23 16.59 -22.47
CA LEU A 488 3.37 17.52 -23.18
C LEU A 488 2.59 16.89 -24.33
N ALA A 489 3.09 15.81 -24.95
CA ALA A 489 2.44 15.13 -26.08
C ALA A 489 2.02 16.11 -27.20
N GLY A 490 2.92 17.05 -27.55
CA GLY A 490 2.70 18.07 -28.58
C GLY A 490 1.92 19.31 -28.13
N ALA A 491 1.37 19.33 -26.91
CA ALA A 491 0.83 20.56 -26.33
C ALA A 491 1.95 21.52 -25.94
N ALA A 492 1.66 22.81 -25.90
CA ALA A 492 2.65 23.81 -25.48
C ALA A 492 2.80 23.90 -23.95
N GLU A 493 1.74 23.51 -23.24
CA GLU A 493 1.63 23.48 -21.79
C GLU A 493 0.56 22.47 -21.39
N LYS A 494 0.73 21.85 -20.22
CA LYS A 494 -0.31 21.05 -19.57
C LYS A 494 -0.26 21.23 -18.05
N LYS A 495 -1.40 21.05 -17.40
CA LYS A 495 -1.55 21.03 -15.94
C LYS A 495 -2.25 19.74 -15.52
N GLU A 496 -1.70 19.06 -14.52
CA GLU A 496 -2.26 17.85 -13.91
C GLU A 496 -2.66 18.19 -12.48
N GLU A 497 -3.96 18.16 -12.16
CA GLU A 497 -4.44 18.38 -10.79
C GLU A 497 -4.30 17.09 -9.98
N LEU A 498 -3.87 17.23 -8.73
CA LEU A 498 -3.74 16.15 -7.76
C LEU A 498 -4.89 16.24 -6.75
N GLU A 499 -5.09 15.18 -5.98
CA GLU A 499 -6.13 15.13 -4.95
C GLU A 499 -5.98 16.26 -3.92
N SER A 500 -7.11 16.90 -3.61
CA SER A 500 -7.20 18.05 -2.73
C SER A 500 -7.48 17.67 -1.27
N GLU A 501 -7.86 16.42 -1.00
CA GLU A 501 -8.13 15.91 0.34
C GLU A 501 -7.18 14.77 0.73
N LEU A 502 -6.61 14.86 1.94
CA LEU A 502 -5.82 13.79 2.55
C LEU A 502 -6.50 13.34 3.84
N LYS A 503 -6.93 12.08 3.89
CA LYS A 503 -7.45 11.48 5.13
C LYS A 503 -6.36 11.43 6.20
N ASN A 504 -6.76 11.49 7.47
CA ASN A 504 -5.83 11.35 8.59
C ASN A 504 -5.14 9.98 8.55
N LEU A 505 -3.85 9.95 8.93
CA LEU A 505 -2.99 8.76 8.86
C LEU A 505 -3.07 8.05 7.49
N SER A 506 -2.92 8.81 6.41
CA SER A 506 -2.88 8.27 5.04
C SER A 506 -1.76 8.89 4.21
N HIS A 507 -1.53 8.30 3.03
CA HIS A 507 -0.62 8.76 2.00
C HIS A 507 -1.30 8.85 0.64
N ARG A 508 -0.80 9.76 -0.22
CA ARG A 508 -1.07 9.74 -1.66
C ARG A 508 0.26 9.75 -2.39
N VAL A 509 0.42 8.83 -3.35
CA VAL A 509 1.65 8.68 -4.12
C VAL A 509 1.35 8.94 -5.59
N TYR A 510 2.09 9.86 -6.20
CA TYR A 510 1.99 10.18 -7.62
C TYR A 510 3.30 9.87 -8.30
N TYR A 511 3.23 9.28 -9.49
CA TYR A 511 4.41 8.98 -10.30
C TYR A 511 4.27 9.64 -11.68
N PHE A 512 5.31 10.38 -12.06
CA PHE A 512 5.43 11.03 -13.36
C PHE A 512 6.65 10.53 -14.09
N ASP A 513 6.43 10.13 -15.34
CA ASP A 513 7.47 9.74 -16.28
C ASP A 513 7.60 10.81 -17.38
N PHE A 514 8.82 11.26 -17.64
CA PHE A 514 9.12 12.33 -18.61
C PHE A 514 10.00 11.79 -19.75
N LYS A 515 9.39 11.48 -20.89
CA LYS A 515 10.07 10.98 -22.09
C LYS A 515 10.20 12.03 -23.18
N ASP A 516 9.35 13.06 -23.17
CA ASP A 516 9.30 14.10 -24.18
C ASP A 516 10.35 15.20 -23.91
N PRO A 517 11.36 15.39 -24.77
CA PRO A 517 12.35 16.46 -24.59
C PRO A 517 11.76 17.87 -24.78
N ALA A 518 10.55 18.00 -25.33
CA ALA A 518 9.85 19.28 -25.41
C ALA A 518 9.29 19.74 -24.06
N THR A 519 9.15 18.85 -23.08
CA THR A 519 8.77 19.20 -21.71
C THR A 519 9.98 19.82 -21.00
N ARG A 520 10.10 21.14 -20.94
CA ARG A 520 11.34 21.81 -20.52
C ARG A 520 11.26 22.40 -19.12
N SER A 521 10.19 23.12 -18.81
CA SER A 521 9.96 23.71 -17.49
C SER A 521 8.86 22.95 -16.77
N VAL A 522 9.09 22.60 -15.50
CA VAL A 522 8.13 21.91 -14.64
C VAL A 522 7.95 22.70 -13.34
N LEU A 523 6.71 22.83 -12.88
CA LEU A 523 6.30 23.50 -11.65
C LEU A 523 5.34 22.60 -10.88
N PHE A 524 5.70 22.26 -9.65
CA PHE A 524 4.76 21.72 -8.67
C PHE A 524 4.21 22.85 -7.81
N TYR A 525 2.88 22.90 -7.65
CA TYR A 525 2.18 23.74 -6.69
C TYR A 525 1.71 22.91 -5.49
N ASN A 526 2.14 23.30 -4.30
CA ASN A 526 1.78 22.67 -3.05
C ASN A 526 0.49 23.27 -2.48
N GLY A 527 -0.65 22.66 -2.82
CA GLY A 527 -1.96 23.04 -2.28
C GLY A 527 -2.09 22.95 -0.74
N PHE A 528 -1.19 22.21 -0.09
CA PHE A 528 -1.16 21.99 1.35
C PHE A 528 -0.20 22.93 2.10
N PHE A 529 0.42 23.88 1.40
CA PHE A 529 1.35 24.86 1.98
C PHE A 529 0.71 25.66 3.13
N GLU A 530 -0.46 26.25 2.91
CA GLU A 530 -1.16 27.04 3.93
C GLU A 530 -1.67 26.18 5.12
N PRO A 531 -2.33 25.02 4.91
CA PRO A 531 -2.66 24.12 6.02
C PRO A 531 -1.44 23.72 6.87
N LYS A 532 -0.30 23.43 6.24
CA LYS A 532 0.94 23.11 6.96
C LYS A 532 1.45 24.31 7.76
N LYS A 533 1.47 25.50 7.16
CA LYS A 533 1.87 26.76 7.82
C LYS A 533 0.97 27.10 9.01
N ALA A 534 -0.31 26.71 8.94
CA ALA A 534 -1.27 26.79 10.03
C ALA A 534 -1.08 25.71 11.13
N GLY A 535 -0.06 24.86 11.03
CA GLY A 535 0.32 23.90 12.05
C GLY A 535 -0.10 22.45 11.78
N LYS A 536 -0.74 22.15 10.64
CA LYS A 536 -1.09 20.77 10.29
C LYS A 536 0.14 19.91 10.01
N HIS A 537 0.12 18.67 10.49
CA HIS A 537 1.21 17.70 10.37
C HIS A 537 1.27 17.05 9.00
N LEU A 538 1.55 17.88 7.98
CA LEU A 538 1.62 17.46 6.58
C LEU A 538 3.07 17.45 6.07
N LYS A 539 3.36 16.49 5.19
CA LYS A 539 4.60 16.46 4.42
C LYS A 539 4.33 16.24 2.93
N VAL A 540 5.13 16.93 2.12
CA VAL A 540 5.26 16.71 0.68
C VAL A 540 6.70 16.29 0.45
N GLN A 541 6.92 15.01 0.22
CA GLN A 541 8.23 14.46 -0.11
C GLN A 541 8.31 14.19 -1.60
N ALA A 542 9.46 14.44 -2.19
CA ALA A 542 9.71 14.16 -3.59
C ALA A 542 10.95 13.31 -3.77
N MET A 543 10.88 12.37 -4.71
CA MET A 543 12.02 11.61 -5.19
C MET A 543 12.06 11.71 -6.71
N TRP A 544 13.17 12.12 -7.29
CA TRP A 544 13.24 12.27 -8.74
C TRP A 544 14.62 11.90 -9.27
N MET A 545 14.66 11.39 -10.50
CA MET A 545 15.90 10.97 -11.15
C MET A 545 16.37 12.05 -12.11
N ASP A 546 17.60 12.56 -11.91
CA ASP A 546 18.19 13.59 -12.77
C ASP A 546 18.66 13.04 -14.14
N GLY A 547 19.20 13.91 -15.00
CA GLY A 547 19.67 13.54 -16.34
C GLY A 547 20.89 12.63 -16.37
N ALA A 548 21.57 12.43 -15.23
CA ALA A 548 22.68 11.50 -15.08
C ALA A 548 22.23 10.13 -14.54
N GLY A 549 20.95 9.97 -14.19
CA GLY A 549 20.41 8.76 -13.58
C GLY A 549 20.56 8.71 -12.06
N THR A 550 20.92 9.82 -11.42
CA THR A 550 21.05 9.90 -9.96
C THR A 550 19.72 10.30 -9.35
N TRP A 551 19.29 9.57 -8.31
CA TRP A 551 18.09 9.91 -7.57
C TRP A 551 18.36 11.01 -6.55
N GLN A 552 17.50 12.01 -6.55
CA GLN A 552 17.44 13.12 -5.60
C GLN A 552 16.24 12.89 -4.68
N GLU A 553 16.40 13.17 -3.38
CA GLU A 553 15.33 13.10 -2.38
C GLU A 553 15.19 14.44 -1.67
N GLU A 554 13.98 14.96 -1.64
CA GLU A 554 13.73 16.32 -1.18
C GLU A 554 12.46 16.41 -0.33
N ASP A 555 12.45 17.39 0.56
CA ASP A 555 11.28 17.79 1.32
C ASP A 555 10.76 19.12 0.75
N TRP A 556 9.59 19.05 0.10
CA TRP A 556 8.94 20.18 -0.56
C TRP A 556 7.89 20.84 0.32
N SER A 557 7.75 20.39 1.57
CA SER A 557 6.64 20.79 2.43
C SER A 557 6.62 22.29 2.74
N ASP A 558 7.79 22.91 2.84
CA ASP A 558 7.95 24.32 3.24
C ASP A 558 7.96 25.28 2.04
N TYR A 559 7.60 24.80 0.85
CA TYR A 559 7.50 25.62 -0.36
C TYR A 559 6.07 25.58 -0.91
N GLU A 560 5.57 26.74 -1.33
CA GLU A 560 4.34 26.86 -2.11
C GLU A 560 4.58 26.34 -3.54
N PHE A 561 5.76 26.62 -4.10
CA PHE A 561 6.13 26.28 -5.46
C PHE A 561 7.50 25.60 -5.53
N VAL A 562 7.61 24.54 -6.33
CA VAL A 562 8.89 23.89 -6.63
C VAL A 562 9.07 23.70 -8.13
N GLY A 563 10.19 24.20 -8.64
CA GLY A 563 10.58 24.12 -10.04
C GLY A 563 11.60 23.05 -10.33
N LEU A 564 11.51 22.48 -11.52
CA LEU A 564 12.56 21.68 -12.13
C LEU A 564 12.79 22.16 -13.56
N CYS A 565 14.05 22.45 -13.89
CA CYS A 565 14.44 22.80 -15.24
C CYS A 565 15.03 21.59 -15.97
N ARG A 566 14.27 21.00 -16.90
CA ARG A 566 14.74 19.82 -17.65
C ARG A 566 15.83 20.12 -18.66
N ASP A 567 16.08 21.39 -18.97
CA ASP A 567 17.24 21.77 -19.77
C ASP A 567 18.56 21.68 -18.99
N ILE A 568 18.56 21.85 -17.66
CA ILE A 568 19.76 21.70 -16.81
C ILE A 568 19.94 20.22 -16.49
N LYS A 569 21.13 19.65 -16.75
CA LYS A 569 21.41 18.22 -16.60
C LYS A 569 21.07 17.69 -15.20
N ASP A 570 21.51 18.43 -14.18
CA ASP A 570 21.34 18.05 -12.78
C ASP A 570 19.90 18.29 -12.28
N GLN A 571 19.06 19.01 -13.03
CA GLN A 571 17.63 19.21 -12.73
C GLN A 571 16.72 18.48 -13.73
N ARG A 572 17.30 17.69 -14.64
CA ARG A 572 16.58 16.99 -15.71
C ARG A 572 15.87 15.77 -15.17
N ALA A 573 14.74 16.01 -14.53
CA ALA A 573 13.84 14.96 -14.07
C ALA A 573 13.44 14.05 -15.24
N GLN A 574 13.83 12.78 -15.13
CA GLN A 574 13.38 11.67 -15.97
C GLN A 574 12.16 11.00 -15.32
N HIS A 575 12.22 10.83 -14.00
CA HIS A 575 11.15 10.33 -13.16
C HIS A 575 10.92 11.28 -11.99
N LEU A 576 9.67 11.42 -11.56
CA LEU A 576 9.30 12.18 -10.36
C LEU A 576 8.21 11.43 -9.60
N VAL A 577 8.50 11.12 -8.34
CA VAL A 577 7.57 10.59 -7.36
C VAL A 577 7.25 11.71 -6.37
N ILE A 578 5.97 11.97 -6.14
CA ILE A 578 5.49 12.91 -5.10
C ILE A 578 4.67 12.11 -4.09
N ILE A 579 5.07 12.21 -2.82
CA ILE A 579 4.42 11.53 -1.69
C ILE A 579 3.85 12.58 -0.77
N LEU A 580 2.53 12.63 -0.70
CA LEU A 580 1.79 13.47 0.23
C LEU A 580 1.43 12.64 1.45
N SER A 581 1.76 13.13 2.64
CA SER A 581 1.56 12.42 3.90
C SER A 581 0.75 13.30 4.86
N ASN A 582 -0.32 12.75 5.44
CA ASN A 582 -1.09 13.39 6.51
C ASN A 582 -0.92 12.61 7.83
N ALA A 583 -0.22 13.20 8.79
CA ALA A 583 0.08 12.61 10.10
C ALA A 583 -0.83 13.12 11.23
N GLU A 584 -1.95 13.78 10.90
CA GLU A 584 -3.00 14.07 11.87
C GLU A 584 -3.63 12.76 12.36
N THR A 585 -4.01 12.71 13.64
CA THR A 585 -4.45 11.48 14.33
C THR A 585 -5.93 11.46 14.70
N GLU A 586 -6.66 12.55 14.42
CA GLU A 586 -8.09 12.65 14.74
C GLU A 586 -8.90 11.59 13.97
N PRO A 587 -9.68 10.74 14.65
CA PRO A 587 -10.44 9.68 13.99
C PRO A 587 -11.43 10.22 12.95
N GLY A 588 -11.43 9.64 11.75
CA GLY A 588 -12.35 10.02 10.67
C GLY A 588 -12.11 11.42 10.08
N GLY A 589 -11.05 12.12 10.49
CA GLY A 589 -10.71 13.44 9.97
C GLY A 589 -9.95 13.40 8.64
N SER A 590 -9.87 14.57 8.01
CA SER A 590 -9.05 14.82 6.84
C SER A 590 -8.55 16.26 6.83
N VAL A 591 -7.55 16.54 5.99
CA VAL A 591 -7.11 17.91 5.70
C VAL A 591 -7.33 18.19 4.22
N THR A 592 -8.03 19.27 3.92
CA THR A 592 -8.27 19.76 2.56
C THR A 592 -7.30 20.89 2.21
N ALA A 593 -6.75 20.83 1.00
CA ALA A 593 -5.91 21.87 0.43
C ALA A 593 -6.72 23.15 0.16
N THR A 594 -6.10 24.32 0.33
CA THR A 594 -6.74 25.62 0.00
C THR A 594 -7.12 25.70 -1.48
N ARG A 595 -6.30 25.06 -2.32
CA ARG A 595 -6.52 24.83 -3.74
C ARG A 595 -5.87 23.50 -4.10
N ALA A 596 -6.46 22.74 -5.03
CA ALA A 596 -5.90 21.46 -5.46
C ALA A 596 -4.41 21.61 -5.84
N PRO A 597 -3.51 20.76 -5.29
CA PRO A 597 -2.12 20.71 -5.73
C PRO A 597 -2.07 20.33 -7.21
N TYR A 598 -1.02 20.73 -7.91
CA TYR A 598 -0.88 20.36 -9.32
C TYR A 598 0.56 20.28 -9.79
N LEU A 599 0.79 19.51 -10.84
CA LEU A 599 2.01 19.53 -11.63
C LEU A 599 1.75 20.20 -12.99
N LYS A 600 2.37 21.36 -13.20
CA LYS A 600 2.31 22.12 -14.44
C LYS A 600 3.62 21.97 -15.20
N ARG A 601 3.53 21.84 -16.52
CA ARG A 601 4.70 21.69 -17.39
C ARG A 601 4.49 22.43 -18.70
N ASN A 602 5.56 22.97 -19.28
CA ASN A 602 5.51 23.68 -20.55
C ASN A 602 6.82 23.57 -21.34
N ASN A 603 6.75 24.07 -22.57
CA ASN A 603 7.82 23.97 -23.57
C ASN A 603 8.81 25.15 -23.57
N ILE A 604 8.76 26.03 -22.57
CA ILE A 604 9.70 27.14 -22.47
C ILE A 604 11.05 26.62 -22.00
N GLY A 605 12.12 27.00 -22.69
CA GLY A 605 13.47 26.72 -22.25
C GLY A 605 13.83 27.41 -20.94
N CYS A 606 14.55 26.71 -20.08
CA CYS A 606 14.82 27.14 -18.70
C CYS A 606 16.31 27.18 -18.34
N TRP A 607 17.21 26.87 -19.28
CA TRP A 607 18.66 26.98 -19.07
C TRP A 607 19.30 27.99 -20.01
N LYS A 608 19.20 27.73 -21.32
CA LYS A 608 19.89 28.48 -22.35
C LYS A 608 19.05 28.57 -23.61
N ILE A 609 18.99 29.74 -24.21
CA ILE A 609 18.22 30.03 -25.42
C ILE A 609 19.17 30.68 -26.43
N GLN A 610 19.32 30.08 -27.60
CA GLN A 610 20.28 30.52 -28.61
C GLN A 610 19.63 30.74 -29.96
N GLY A 611 20.18 31.67 -30.74
CA GLY A 611 19.72 31.88 -32.10
C GLY A 611 20.19 33.20 -32.67
N THR A 612 19.47 33.63 -33.69
CA THR A 612 19.80 34.83 -34.44
C THR A 612 18.71 35.86 -34.35
N ALA A 613 19.12 37.10 -34.52
CA ALA A 613 18.20 38.20 -34.68
C ALA A 613 18.78 39.27 -35.58
N THR A 614 17.91 39.93 -36.30
CA THR A 614 18.24 40.94 -37.29
C THR A 614 17.45 42.20 -37.00
N VAL A 615 18.13 43.34 -36.99
CA VAL A 615 17.51 44.66 -37.00
C VAL A 615 17.85 45.34 -38.32
N VAL A 616 16.85 45.87 -39.00
CA VAL A 616 17.01 46.70 -40.19
C VAL A 616 16.34 48.04 -39.93
N GLU A 617 17.13 49.12 -39.95
CA GLU A 617 16.61 50.48 -40.01
C GLU A 617 16.62 50.97 -41.45
N LYS A 618 15.45 51.36 -41.94
CA LYS A 618 15.28 51.96 -43.25
C LYS A 618 14.23 53.07 -43.19
N GLN A 619 14.70 54.30 -43.17
CA GLN A 619 13.84 55.49 -43.16
C GLN A 619 13.24 55.77 -44.54
N ALA A 620 12.13 56.52 -44.55
CA ALA A 620 11.52 56.97 -45.80
C ALA A 620 12.50 57.88 -46.57
N GLY A 621 12.73 57.58 -47.85
CA GLY A 621 13.68 58.32 -48.70
C GLY A 621 15.08 57.69 -48.80
N TRP A 622 15.42 56.76 -47.91
CA TRP A 622 16.70 56.05 -48.00
C TRP A 622 16.72 55.04 -49.16
N THR A 623 17.75 55.14 -49.99
CA THR A 623 18.09 54.15 -51.03
C THR A 623 19.05 53.11 -50.47
N GLY A 624 19.10 51.89 -51.02
CA GLY A 624 19.99 50.83 -50.52
C GLY A 624 19.43 49.98 -49.38
N LEU A 625 20.31 49.40 -48.58
CA LEU A 625 20.02 48.42 -47.54
C LEU A 625 19.57 49.07 -46.22
N GLY A 626 19.97 50.32 -45.96
CA GLY A 626 19.75 50.98 -44.67
C GLY A 626 20.88 50.66 -43.70
N ARG A 627 20.55 50.60 -42.40
CA ARG A 627 21.45 50.09 -41.36
C ARG A 627 20.98 48.70 -40.96
N LYS A 628 21.88 47.73 -40.93
CA LYS A 628 21.56 46.34 -40.63
C LYS A 628 22.48 45.81 -39.54
N GLY A 629 21.87 45.31 -38.47
CA GLY A 629 22.53 44.53 -37.43
C GLY A 629 22.10 43.07 -37.51
N VAL A 630 23.03 42.13 -37.42
CA VAL A 630 22.73 40.68 -37.30
C VAL A 630 23.46 40.14 -36.08
N SER A 631 22.70 39.73 -35.07
CA SER A 631 23.22 39.21 -33.82
C SER A 631 23.08 37.69 -33.76
N THR A 632 24.13 37.03 -33.29
CA THR A 632 24.09 35.63 -32.84
C THR A 632 24.18 35.66 -31.31
N VAL A 633 23.06 35.41 -30.65
CA VAL A 633 22.88 35.65 -29.22
C VAL A 633 22.62 34.33 -28.51
N SER A 634 23.21 34.20 -27.33
CA SER A 634 22.86 33.20 -26.33
C SER A 634 22.40 33.89 -25.06
N TYR A 635 21.17 33.63 -24.65
CA TYR A 635 20.69 33.95 -23.31
C TYR A 635 20.89 32.74 -22.42
N GLU A 636 21.44 32.93 -21.23
CA GLU A 636 21.72 31.84 -20.30
C GLU A 636 21.37 32.26 -18.87
N VAL A 637 20.86 31.30 -18.09
CA VAL A 637 20.69 31.43 -16.65
C VAL A 637 22.06 31.50 -16.00
N ASP A 638 22.23 32.38 -15.01
CA ASP A 638 23.50 32.46 -14.29
C ASP A 638 23.80 31.17 -13.50
N ALA A 639 25.08 30.96 -13.17
CA ALA A 639 25.52 29.74 -12.50
C ALA A 639 24.84 29.54 -11.13
N SER A 640 24.52 30.62 -10.40
CA SER A 640 23.83 30.53 -9.11
C SER A 640 22.37 30.09 -9.25
N GLY A 641 21.70 30.56 -10.30
CA GLY A 641 20.31 30.23 -10.64
C GLY A 641 20.14 28.80 -11.12
N ALA A 642 21.21 28.19 -11.64
CA ALA A 642 21.21 26.78 -12.02
C ALA A 642 21.36 25.80 -10.83
N ALA A 643 21.69 26.29 -9.63
CA ALA A 643 21.91 25.44 -8.46
C ALA A 643 20.64 24.74 -7.98
N LEU A 644 20.78 23.50 -7.49
CA LEU A 644 19.65 22.69 -7.00
C LEU A 644 18.89 23.32 -5.83
N ASN A 645 19.61 24.04 -4.96
CA ASN A 645 19.04 24.71 -3.79
C ASN A 645 18.74 26.19 -4.04
N PHE A 646 18.68 26.63 -5.29
CA PHE A 646 18.46 28.04 -5.62
C PHE A 646 17.11 28.54 -5.08
N LYS A 647 17.16 29.64 -4.33
CA LYS A 647 16.01 30.38 -3.82
C LYS A 647 16.13 31.82 -4.27
N SER A 648 15.22 32.25 -5.14
CA SER A 648 15.22 33.63 -5.60
C SER A 648 14.66 34.55 -4.51
N PRO A 649 15.31 35.70 -4.23
CA PRO A 649 14.73 36.69 -3.32
C PRO A 649 13.42 37.29 -3.86
N LEU A 650 13.17 37.19 -5.17
CA LEU A 650 11.95 37.67 -5.81
C LEU A 650 10.77 36.72 -5.65
N PHE A 651 11.00 35.48 -5.24
CA PHE A 651 9.98 34.45 -5.10
C PHE A 651 10.10 33.78 -3.72
N PRO A 652 9.59 34.43 -2.65
CA PRO A 652 9.52 33.79 -1.35
C PRO A 652 8.75 32.48 -1.46
N ASP A 653 9.09 31.51 -0.60
CA ASP A 653 8.42 30.19 -0.55
C ASP A 653 8.49 29.38 -1.87
N THR A 654 9.43 29.72 -2.77
CA THR A 654 9.64 29.01 -4.04
C THR A 654 11.05 28.43 -4.16
N LEU A 655 11.15 27.19 -4.66
CA LEU A 655 12.43 26.52 -4.96
C LEU A 655 12.67 26.47 -6.48
N ARG A 656 13.86 26.89 -6.94
CA ARG A 656 14.43 26.80 -8.32
C ARG A 656 13.79 27.58 -9.48
N VAL A 657 12.49 27.89 -9.48
CA VAL A 657 11.81 28.45 -10.69
C VAL A 657 12.26 29.88 -11.05
N GLY A 658 12.77 30.66 -10.10
CA GLY A 658 13.02 32.09 -10.31
C GLY A 658 14.18 32.42 -11.28
N ALA A 659 15.06 31.45 -11.54
CA ALA A 659 16.33 31.70 -12.23
C ALA A 659 16.17 31.95 -13.74
N ASN A 660 15.22 31.27 -14.40
CA ASN A 660 14.98 31.43 -15.84
C ASN A 660 13.99 32.55 -16.17
N LEU A 661 13.52 33.30 -15.16
CA LEU A 661 12.72 34.49 -15.38
C LEU A 661 13.53 35.59 -16.06
N LEU A 662 14.84 35.69 -15.78
CA LEU A 662 15.74 36.70 -16.34
C LEU A 662 17.08 36.08 -16.71
N MET A 663 17.44 36.14 -17.99
CA MET A 663 18.62 35.48 -18.55
C MET A 663 19.58 36.51 -19.14
N SER A 664 20.87 36.31 -18.91
CA SER A 664 21.91 37.22 -19.36
C SER A 664 22.37 36.89 -20.78
N PRO A 665 22.60 37.88 -21.65
CA PRO A 665 23.04 37.66 -23.01
C PRO A 665 24.55 37.49 -23.14
N SER A 666 24.95 36.77 -24.17
CA SER A 666 26.33 36.65 -24.66
C SER A 666 26.33 36.37 -26.15
N GLY A 667 27.47 36.53 -26.81
CA GLY A 667 27.64 36.24 -28.23
C GLY A 667 28.26 37.41 -28.99
N SER A 668 27.86 37.56 -30.24
CA SER A 668 28.42 38.56 -31.14
C SER A 668 27.35 39.11 -32.07
N PHE A 669 27.66 40.25 -32.69
CA PHE A 669 26.82 40.80 -33.74
C PHE A 669 27.65 41.41 -34.86
N SER A 670 27.10 41.42 -36.07
CA SER A 670 27.65 42.16 -37.20
C SER A 670 26.82 43.41 -37.46
N PHE A 671 27.47 44.49 -37.86
CA PHE A 671 26.82 45.75 -38.21
C PHE A 671 27.32 46.25 -39.57
N GLU A 672 26.37 46.63 -40.42
CA GLU A 672 26.60 47.14 -41.78
C GLU A 672 25.69 48.33 -42.03
N VAL A 673 26.25 49.36 -42.66
CA VAL A 673 25.52 50.55 -43.12
C VAL A 673 25.73 50.67 -44.62
N SER A 674 24.64 50.80 -45.37
CA SER A 674 24.68 51.08 -46.79
C SER A 674 23.38 51.75 -47.22
N TYR A 675 23.36 53.08 -47.23
CA TYR A 675 22.22 53.82 -47.75
C TYR A 675 22.59 55.17 -48.35
N GLY A 676 21.73 55.65 -49.26
CA GLY A 676 21.80 57.01 -49.80
C GLY A 676 20.60 57.83 -49.34
N ASP A 677 20.87 59.04 -48.86
CA ASP A 677 19.90 60.07 -48.51
C ASP A 677 20.33 61.38 -49.20
N SER A 678 19.73 61.67 -50.35
CA SER A 678 20.24 62.64 -51.32
C SER A 678 20.50 64.02 -50.69
N PRO A 679 21.71 64.61 -50.85
CA PRO A 679 22.79 64.23 -51.77
C PRO A 679 23.89 63.33 -51.17
N CYS A 680 23.69 62.75 -50.00
CA CYS A 680 24.70 62.01 -49.23
C CYS A 680 24.56 60.48 -49.36
N SER A 681 25.68 59.77 -49.24
CA SER A 681 25.75 58.31 -49.17
C SER A 681 26.59 57.89 -47.98
N TYR A 682 26.08 56.92 -47.22
CA TYR A 682 26.61 56.46 -45.95
C TYR A 682 27.00 55.00 -46.07
N SER A 683 28.20 54.66 -45.60
CA SER A 683 28.71 53.29 -45.60
C SER A 683 29.54 52.97 -44.37
N PHE A 684 29.39 51.75 -43.86
CA PHE A 684 30.22 51.21 -42.79
C PHE A 684 30.11 49.68 -42.79
N GLY A 685 31.18 48.98 -42.43
CA GLY A 685 31.14 47.53 -42.26
C GLY A 685 31.02 46.75 -43.59
N PRO A 686 30.70 45.45 -43.51
CA PRO A 686 30.31 44.70 -42.31
C PRO A 686 31.46 44.59 -41.30
N ALA A 687 31.18 44.86 -40.01
CA ALA A 687 32.12 44.71 -38.91
C ALA A 687 31.50 43.87 -37.78
N ASN A 688 32.30 43.08 -37.07
CA ASN A 688 31.85 42.20 -35.98
C ASN A 688 32.23 42.76 -34.61
N PHE A 689 31.32 42.60 -33.66
CA PHE A 689 31.43 43.07 -32.30
C PHE A 689 31.05 41.95 -31.33
N VAL A 690 31.57 42.02 -30.10
CA VAL A 690 31.23 41.08 -29.02
C VAL A 690 30.20 41.75 -28.13
N ILE A 691 29.15 41.02 -27.77
CA ILE A 691 28.13 41.49 -26.84
C ILE A 691 28.79 41.73 -25.47
N ALA A 692 28.82 42.98 -25.03
CA ALA A 692 29.40 43.33 -23.74
C ALA A 692 28.61 42.68 -22.58
N PRO A 693 29.26 42.33 -21.46
CA PRO A 693 28.55 41.90 -20.26
C PRO A 693 27.50 42.93 -19.83
N LEU A 694 26.35 42.48 -19.32
CA LEU A 694 25.25 43.33 -18.82
C LEU A 694 24.62 44.27 -19.86
N SER A 695 24.90 44.07 -21.15
CA SER A 695 24.32 44.87 -22.25
C SER A 695 22.84 44.55 -22.54
N GLY A 696 22.19 43.70 -21.76
CA GLY A 696 20.76 43.42 -21.93
C GLY A 696 20.27 42.20 -21.17
N PHE A 697 19.11 41.68 -21.58
CA PHE A 697 18.43 40.56 -20.93
C PHE A 697 17.40 39.86 -21.84
N LEU A 698 17.00 38.65 -21.45
CA LEU A 698 15.75 38.02 -21.88
C LEU A 698 14.95 37.69 -20.63
N LYS A 699 13.71 38.19 -20.57
CA LYS A 699 12.74 37.91 -19.53
C LYS A 699 11.68 36.95 -20.06
N THR A 700 11.38 35.89 -19.33
CA THR A 700 10.33 34.92 -19.70
C THR A 700 9.27 34.82 -18.62
N ASN A 701 8.06 34.37 -18.96
CA ASN A 701 7.00 34.07 -18.00
C ASN A 701 6.56 32.59 -18.14
N PRO A 702 7.35 31.64 -17.60
CA PRO A 702 7.00 30.23 -17.68
C PRO A 702 5.81 29.87 -16.81
N PHE A 703 5.63 30.58 -15.70
CA PHE A 703 4.62 30.25 -14.71
C PHE A 703 4.00 31.55 -14.16
N PRO A 704 2.91 32.04 -14.75
CA PRO A 704 2.22 33.24 -14.28
C PRO A 704 1.63 33.08 -12.87
N GLU A 705 1.56 31.84 -12.35
CA GLU A 705 1.03 31.52 -11.03
C GLU A 705 1.97 31.87 -9.88
N LEU A 706 3.24 32.16 -10.14
CA LEU A 706 4.20 32.49 -9.07
C LEU A 706 3.80 33.77 -8.33
N HIS A 707 4.16 33.83 -7.05
CA HIS A 707 3.94 35.01 -6.21
C HIS A 707 5.25 35.75 -5.96
N SER A 708 5.23 37.08 -6.14
CA SER A 708 6.38 37.94 -5.86
C SER A 708 5.95 39.13 -5.01
N PRO A 709 6.77 39.55 -4.02
CA PRO A 709 6.55 40.80 -3.30
C PRO A 709 6.99 42.04 -4.11
N ASP A 710 7.68 41.84 -5.23
CA ASP A 710 8.10 42.93 -6.12
C ASP A 710 6.98 43.27 -7.12
N ASP A 711 6.58 44.55 -7.14
CA ASP A 711 5.47 45.02 -7.98
C ASP A 711 5.76 44.88 -9.48
N ALA A 712 7.01 45.05 -9.91
CA ALA A 712 7.40 44.94 -11.32
C ALA A 712 7.42 43.48 -11.78
N VAL A 713 7.87 42.56 -10.92
CA VAL A 713 7.77 41.12 -11.16
C VAL A 713 6.31 40.68 -11.16
N THR A 714 5.51 41.15 -10.22
CA THR A 714 4.05 40.88 -10.17
C THR A 714 3.34 41.40 -11.41
N GLY A 715 3.68 42.60 -11.87
CA GLY A 715 3.19 43.17 -13.13
C GLY A 715 3.56 42.30 -14.33
N TRP A 716 4.77 41.74 -14.35
CA TRP A 716 5.20 40.82 -15.40
C TRP A 716 4.48 39.47 -15.37
N LEU A 717 4.24 38.90 -14.19
CA LEU A 717 3.57 37.60 -14.06
C LEU A 717 2.11 37.64 -14.52
N LYS A 718 1.47 38.82 -14.54
CA LYS A 718 0.12 39.04 -15.13
C LYS A 718 0.08 38.85 -16.65
N GLN A 719 1.24 38.88 -17.31
CA GLN A 719 1.32 38.60 -18.74
C GLN A 719 0.90 37.15 -19.02
N SER A 720 0.51 36.88 -20.26
CA SER A 720 0.12 35.53 -20.66
C SER A 720 1.21 34.52 -20.32
N GLY A 721 0.80 33.32 -19.88
CA GLY A 721 1.72 32.20 -19.74
C GLY A 721 2.48 32.01 -21.06
N ARG A 722 3.78 31.81 -20.95
CA ARG A 722 4.71 31.71 -22.08
C ARG A 722 5.05 33.00 -22.81
N ALA A 723 4.73 34.15 -22.21
CA ALA A 723 5.23 35.44 -22.65
C ALA A 723 6.76 35.54 -22.51
N TYR A 724 7.38 36.31 -23.39
CA TYR A 724 8.78 36.70 -23.29
C TYR A 724 9.02 38.11 -23.81
N VAL A 725 9.97 38.81 -23.22
CA VAL A 725 10.54 40.07 -23.76
C VAL A 725 12.04 40.06 -23.60
N GLY A 726 12.75 40.78 -24.44
CA GLY A 726 14.19 40.91 -24.29
C GLY A 726 14.71 42.10 -25.05
N GLY A 727 15.90 42.52 -24.67
CA GLY A 727 16.60 43.61 -25.33
C GLY A 727 18.10 43.46 -25.16
N LEU A 728 18.84 43.97 -26.13
CA LEU A 728 20.26 44.26 -26.01
C LEU A 728 20.45 45.71 -26.41
N VAL A 729 21.30 46.42 -25.69
CA VAL A 729 21.70 47.77 -26.01
C VAL A 729 23.23 47.79 -26.02
N ASP A 730 23.80 47.92 -27.21
CA ASP A 730 25.21 48.24 -27.36
C ASP A 730 25.35 49.72 -27.76
N ASN A 731 25.98 50.49 -26.85
CA ASN A 731 26.22 51.92 -27.04
C ASN A 731 27.54 52.21 -27.77
N SER A 732 28.20 51.21 -28.34
CA SER A 732 29.40 51.38 -29.15
C SER A 732 29.10 52.27 -30.36
N SER A 733 29.89 53.32 -30.52
CA SER A 733 29.80 54.24 -31.66
C SER A 733 30.82 53.89 -32.73
N VAL A 734 30.39 53.80 -33.97
CA VAL A 734 31.25 53.62 -35.15
C VAL A 734 31.22 54.88 -36.02
N SER A 735 32.36 55.23 -36.61
CA SER A 735 32.43 56.31 -37.60
C SER A 735 32.04 55.75 -38.97
N GLU A 736 31.02 56.33 -39.57
CA GLU A 736 30.60 56.01 -40.93
C GLU A 736 31.44 56.77 -41.96
N VAL A 737 31.56 56.19 -43.15
CA VAL A 737 32.10 56.86 -44.33
C VAL A 737 30.96 57.56 -45.04
N VAL A 738 31.02 58.89 -45.12
CA VAL A 738 30.02 59.74 -45.78
C VAL A 738 30.60 60.35 -47.04
N THR A 739 29.87 60.26 -48.15
CA THR A 739 30.25 60.81 -49.46
C THR A 739 29.09 61.63 -50.05
N GLY A 740 29.39 62.77 -50.70
CA GLY A 740 28.37 63.65 -51.31
C GLY A 740 28.70 65.14 -51.13
N LYS A 741 27.94 66.01 -51.79
CA LYS A 741 28.12 67.47 -51.73
C LYS A 741 27.47 68.02 -50.45
N ASP A 742 28.23 68.79 -49.67
CA ASP A 742 27.78 69.45 -48.42
C ASP A 742 27.39 68.48 -47.28
N CYS A 743 27.89 67.24 -47.29
CA CYS A 743 27.65 66.24 -46.25
C CYS A 743 28.55 66.45 -45.02
N GLN A 744 27.99 66.36 -43.81
CA GLN A 744 28.75 66.50 -42.55
C GLN A 744 29.55 65.23 -42.23
N SER A 745 30.81 65.40 -41.82
CA SER A 745 31.74 64.33 -41.41
C SER A 745 32.61 64.82 -40.23
N PRO A 746 32.93 63.96 -39.23
CA PRO A 746 32.56 62.55 -39.11
C PRO A 746 31.09 62.36 -38.72
N HIS A 747 30.45 61.36 -39.32
CA HIS A 747 29.13 60.89 -38.91
C HIS A 747 29.31 59.65 -38.05
N PHE A 748 28.73 59.65 -36.85
CA PHE A 748 28.81 58.51 -35.93
C PHE A 748 27.45 57.84 -35.82
N SER A 749 27.47 56.51 -35.89
CA SER A 749 26.31 55.69 -35.61
C SER A 749 26.56 54.81 -34.41
N VAL A 750 25.55 54.68 -33.57
CA VAL A 750 25.52 53.60 -32.58
C VAL A 750 25.33 52.28 -33.31
N THR A 751 26.07 51.24 -32.95
CA THR A 751 25.98 49.93 -33.61
C THR A 751 24.61 49.26 -33.40
N GLY A 752 23.82 49.76 -32.46
CA GLY A 752 22.40 49.48 -32.34
C GLY A 752 22.08 48.47 -31.25
N GLY A 753 20.78 48.33 -30.97
CA GLY A 753 20.22 47.41 -30.00
C GLY A 753 19.41 46.29 -30.66
N LEU A 754 19.30 45.17 -29.96
CA LEU A 754 18.35 44.11 -30.23
C LEU A 754 17.07 44.40 -29.46
N LEU A 755 15.92 44.15 -30.08
CA LEU A 755 14.65 44.15 -29.38
C LEU A 755 13.88 42.85 -29.68
N VAL A 756 13.35 42.24 -28.63
CA VAL A 756 12.56 41.01 -28.64
C VAL A 756 11.22 41.32 -27.97
N THR A 757 10.33 41.96 -28.71
CA THR A 757 8.97 42.33 -28.26
C THR A 757 8.16 42.77 -29.49
N ASN A 758 6.85 42.88 -29.33
CA ASN A 758 5.96 43.48 -30.33
C ASN A 758 5.47 44.89 -29.94
N ASP A 759 6.04 45.51 -28.90
CA ASP A 759 5.70 46.86 -28.46
C ASP A 759 6.90 47.57 -27.80
N VAL A 760 7.12 48.84 -28.13
CA VAL A 760 8.28 49.66 -27.67
C VAL A 760 7.86 50.80 -26.73
N ASN A 761 6.66 50.73 -26.14
CA ASN A 761 6.14 51.82 -25.32
C ASN A 761 7.01 52.10 -24.08
N ASN A 762 7.41 53.37 -23.93
CA ASN A 762 8.19 53.97 -22.84
C ASN A 762 7.91 53.31 -21.46
N GLU A 763 8.71 52.30 -21.12
CA GLU A 763 8.81 51.65 -19.81
C GLU A 763 7.68 50.66 -19.40
N VAL A 764 6.80 50.22 -20.32
CA VAL A 764 5.81 49.16 -20.01
C VAL A 764 5.65 48.16 -21.18
N ASP A 765 5.98 46.89 -20.94
CA ASP A 765 5.83 45.76 -21.88
C ASP A 765 4.35 45.33 -22.01
N VAL A 766 3.56 46.00 -22.87
CA VAL A 766 2.10 45.80 -22.89
C VAL A 766 1.67 44.48 -23.56
N ASN A 767 2.41 43.94 -24.53
CA ASN A 767 1.92 42.83 -25.39
C ASN A 767 2.90 41.68 -25.71
N PRO A 768 3.74 41.21 -24.78
CA PRO A 768 4.84 40.28 -25.08
C PRO A 768 4.46 39.08 -25.98
N PRO A 769 5.32 38.69 -26.94
CA PRO A 769 5.12 37.49 -27.73
C PRO A 769 5.08 36.22 -26.86
N THR A 770 4.32 35.22 -27.32
CA THR A 770 4.30 33.89 -26.70
C THR A 770 5.21 32.93 -27.44
N VAL A 771 5.86 32.03 -26.69
CA VAL A 771 6.66 30.94 -27.28
C VAL A 771 5.81 30.11 -28.26
N LEU A 772 6.42 29.57 -29.32
CA LEU A 772 5.74 28.68 -30.27
C LEU A 772 5.54 27.27 -29.68
N PRO A 773 4.63 26.44 -30.22
CA PRO A 773 4.42 25.07 -29.74
C PRO A 773 5.67 24.17 -29.77
N ASP A 774 6.64 24.47 -30.62
CA ASP A 774 7.93 23.77 -30.69
C ASP A 774 8.99 24.34 -29.71
N GLY A 775 8.61 25.27 -28.85
CA GLY A 775 9.48 25.90 -27.86
C GLY A 775 10.31 27.06 -28.41
N ARG A 776 10.23 27.38 -29.72
CA ARG A 776 11.01 28.47 -30.30
C ARG A 776 10.41 29.85 -30.00
N PHE A 777 11.30 30.81 -29.89
CA PHE A 777 11.01 32.22 -29.68
C PHE A 777 11.21 32.89 -31.03
N VAL A 778 10.15 32.97 -31.83
CA VAL A 778 10.21 33.49 -33.21
C VAL A 778 9.16 34.56 -33.39
N LYS A 779 9.55 35.73 -33.89
CA LYS A 779 8.62 36.75 -34.37
C LYS A 779 9.33 37.77 -35.27
N SER A 780 8.51 38.58 -35.92
CA SER A 780 8.89 39.79 -36.64
C SER A 780 8.09 40.97 -36.09
N PHE A 781 8.73 42.13 -35.92
CA PHE A 781 8.10 43.37 -35.46
C PHE A 781 8.67 44.57 -36.22
N SER A 782 7.81 45.45 -36.71
CA SER A 782 8.22 46.67 -37.42
C SER A 782 7.57 47.91 -36.83
N ALA A 783 8.36 48.95 -36.56
CA ALA A 783 7.90 50.25 -36.09
C ALA A 783 8.89 51.37 -36.45
N SER A 784 8.38 52.55 -36.80
CA SER A 784 9.19 53.78 -37.02
C SER A 784 10.42 53.61 -37.92
N GLY A 785 10.29 52.83 -39.00
CA GLY A 785 11.40 52.55 -39.94
C GLY A 785 12.33 51.41 -39.52
N PHE A 786 12.12 50.80 -38.36
CA PHE A 786 12.83 49.60 -37.92
C PHE A 786 12.03 48.33 -38.21
N THR A 787 12.73 47.25 -38.54
CA THR A 787 12.22 45.87 -38.58
C THR A 787 13.15 44.99 -37.77
N PHE A 788 12.58 44.28 -36.79
CA PHE A 788 13.24 43.34 -35.92
C PHE A 788 12.71 41.94 -36.22
N ASP A 789 13.60 41.03 -36.58
CA ASP A 789 13.31 39.61 -36.78
C ASP A 789 14.17 38.80 -35.83
N TRP A 790 13.58 37.83 -35.12
CA TRP A 790 14.37 36.93 -34.28
C TRP A 790 13.87 35.51 -34.36
N SER A 791 14.78 34.57 -34.15
CA SER A 791 14.50 33.15 -34.05
C SER A 791 15.47 32.51 -33.07
N PHE A 792 15.00 32.29 -31.84
CA PHE A 792 15.76 31.58 -30.82
C PHE A 792 15.17 30.21 -30.51
N THR A 793 16.05 29.27 -30.18
CA THR A 793 15.74 27.89 -29.87
C THR A 793 16.31 27.53 -28.49
N PRO A 794 15.50 26.92 -27.61
CA PRO A 794 15.98 26.45 -26.31
C PRO A 794 16.99 25.31 -26.46
N GLN A 795 18.02 25.35 -25.63
CA GLN A 795 19.12 24.39 -25.58
C GLN A 795 19.02 23.55 -24.31
N ALA A 796 19.44 22.29 -24.40
CA ALA A 796 19.60 21.41 -23.24
C ALA A 796 21.09 21.23 -22.93
N GLN A 797 21.42 21.21 -21.64
CA GLN A 797 22.78 21.00 -21.16
C GLN A 797 23.24 19.56 -21.50
N PRO A 798 24.42 19.38 -22.12
CA PRO A 798 24.89 18.06 -22.55
C PRO A 798 24.97 16.98 -21.46
#